data_AF-A0A5M4B4D4-F1
#
_entry.id   AF-A0A5M4B4D4-F1
#
_cell.length_a   1.000
_cell.length_b   1.000
_cell.length_c   1.000
_cell.angle_alpha   90.00
_cell.angle_beta   90.00
_cell.angle_gamma   90.00
#
_symmetry.space_group_name_H-M   'P 1'
#
loop_
_entity.id
_entity.type
_entity.pdbx_description
1 polymer ?
#
loop_
_entity_poly.entity_id
_entity_poly.type
_entity_poly.pdbx_seq_one_letter_code
_entity_poly.pdbx_strand_id
1 'polypeptide(L)'
;MNTFSTSLHNILIPLLLGVILLSFPDSAHAQKKKPKILEVGGKVRLDEGRFDGATIEVLNTDNNKVEKKIDVTAAGKFDFELPYQHNYQLFFRKSGFYPKMLILTTVIPDKVLERDPYFPPVQFVVTLFKVVPEIDPSFSKKPVGKIFYSAKVDNFDSESYFNDMQIRQKIDDEKTKLADKSYQKKLDEAKSLEEAGKLAEAIAVYQQAADLKPKDNFVKDKIKLLGEQIKLKEEQAKQDEEFKQLIADGDAKVANKAYQEALNTYNKALKIKPDSQNAKAKVDKVNGLIAAQEEAAKQKALAEALQKQFNEAVAKGDKLFEQQSYADATDAFNQALKLQPNAQHPKEMLSKIQEAIAEQNKAQEEAAKQKALAEARQKQFEQAVAKGDSLFAVKSYPEATTAFNQALQLQSDAKHPQAMLNKIKAAVAAQKQAAEEAARQKALAEARQRQYDAAVSKGDSLFVLQSYADATTSFNQALQLQPDAKHPQEMLGKIQNALAAQKKAADEASRQKALAAAKQQQYNSAVARGDSLFTIKSYQEATLAFQQALQIQPNAQYPQEQIDKIKAALAEQQRQKKLALAEATQKQAEAEAEQRRFSSAIAKGDSLFGLKQYDSSVAAFNEALQLQPDATYPATMLEKIKQALAEQKQLQQQRAMAEKEQAEKEKQYTDLIAKADQQAKNNQLMAARQSYTDASKISPEETYPIRRVNEINALLAEQARKEKAAKEKELAEQSQKSSTYQEQKDTLNFHYTGVVEDLYLKNIKKADAAYAESKWTVARFFYYEAQKYKPSEKYPQKQVDLCDKAIEAELLAKREKQYQGFISKADASLKTGEFTLAKFYYQQALKIKGGEDYPKKQLVEVEKAVQQKHASEEETQFRSFVKKADEAFDQKDISVARFYYRRALALKPGESYPKTQLDKLKSL
;
A
#
# COMPACT_ATOMS: atom_id res chain seq x y z
N MET A 1 35.92 -61.68 -19.27
CA MET A 1 35.09 -62.80 -19.77
C MET A 1 34.31 -62.29 -20.98
N ASN A 2 34.24 -63.10 -22.03
CA ASN A 2 33.39 -63.13 -23.24
C ASN A 2 32.85 -61.78 -23.80
N THR A 3 33.22 -61.28 -24.99
CA THR A 3 33.07 -61.83 -26.38
C THR A 3 31.59 -61.96 -26.82
N PHE A 4 31.17 -61.64 -28.05
CA PHE A 4 31.83 -61.53 -29.38
C PHE A 4 31.62 -60.12 -30.00
N SER A 5 32.26 -59.62 -31.08
CA SER A 5 33.35 -60.00 -32.02
C SER A 5 32.93 -60.04 -33.51
N THR A 6 33.58 -59.22 -34.34
CA THR A 6 33.79 -59.34 -35.82
C THR A 6 32.55 -59.31 -36.75
N SER A 7 32.64 -58.89 -38.03
CA SER A 7 33.81 -58.77 -38.94
C SER A 7 33.77 -57.55 -39.88
N LEU A 8 34.90 -57.26 -40.55
CA LEU A 8 35.06 -56.29 -41.64
C LEU A 8 34.64 -56.89 -43.00
N HIS A 9 34.48 -56.04 -44.03
CA HIS A 9 35.24 -56.17 -45.30
C HIS A 9 35.37 -54.81 -46.02
N ASN A 10 36.50 -54.61 -46.72
CA ASN A 10 36.77 -53.48 -47.64
C ASN A 10 36.57 -53.91 -49.10
N ILE A 11 36.38 -52.96 -50.02
CA ILE A 11 36.92 -52.98 -51.41
C ILE A 11 36.78 -51.58 -52.08
N LEU A 12 37.52 -51.37 -53.18
CA LEU A 12 37.82 -50.07 -53.83
C LEU A 12 36.94 -49.73 -55.06
N ILE A 13 36.67 -48.42 -55.28
CA ILE A 13 37.11 -47.55 -56.43
C ILE A 13 37.32 -48.26 -57.80
N PRO A 14 36.84 -47.78 -59.00
CA PRO A 14 37.00 -46.40 -59.58
C PRO A 14 35.88 -45.82 -60.52
N LEU A 15 36.20 -44.66 -61.14
CA LEU A 15 35.81 -43.92 -62.39
C LEU A 15 34.62 -44.41 -63.29
N LEU A 16 33.88 -43.61 -64.10
CA LEU A 16 34.02 -42.30 -64.83
C LEU A 16 34.38 -42.45 -66.35
N LEU A 17 33.62 -41.77 -67.23
CA LEU A 17 33.54 -41.84 -68.73
C LEU A 17 32.90 -43.14 -69.30
N GLY A 18 32.17 -43.13 -70.44
CA GLY A 18 31.60 -42.01 -71.23
C GLY A 18 31.23 -42.36 -72.69
N VAL A 19 30.61 -41.39 -73.41
CA VAL A 19 30.82 -41.07 -74.86
C VAL A 19 29.91 -41.73 -75.96
N ILE A 20 29.05 -40.87 -76.58
CA ILE A 20 28.70 -40.77 -78.05
C ILE A 20 27.64 -41.72 -78.70
N LEU A 21 26.81 -41.37 -79.73
CA LEU A 21 26.49 -40.14 -80.52
C LEU A 21 25.00 -40.14 -81.01
N LEU A 22 24.47 -38.97 -81.43
CA LEU A 22 23.47 -38.63 -82.51
C LEU A 22 22.25 -39.57 -82.78
N SER A 23 21.02 -39.10 -83.04
CA SER A 23 20.60 -37.99 -83.93
C SER A 23 19.17 -37.49 -83.62
N PHE A 24 18.80 -36.29 -84.09
CA PHE A 24 17.39 -35.86 -84.22
C PHE A 24 16.75 -36.37 -85.52
N PRO A 25 15.41 -36.51 -85.55
CA PRO A 25 14.60 -36.07 -86.68
C PRO A 25 13.61 -34.95 -86.30
N ASP A 26 13.03 -34.32 -87.31
CA ASP A 26 12.44 -32.97 -87.22
C ASP A 26 10.91 -32.91 -87.03
N SER A 27 10.46 -31.77 -86.51
CA SER A 27 9.17 -31.08 -86.72
C SER A 27 7.90 -31.86 -87.08
N ALA A 28 6.91 -31.81 -86.17
CA ALA A 28 5.48 -31.82 -86.51
C ALA A 28 4.74 -30.74 -85.68
N HIS A 29 3.88 -29.93 -86.32
CA HIS A 29 3.28 -28.74 -85.70
C HIS A 29 2.07 -29.04 -84.79
N ALA A 30 2.07 -28.48 -83.57
CA ALA A 30 0.85 -28.17 -82.82
C ALA A 30 1.09 -27.04 -81.80
N GLN A 31 0.43 -25.89 -81.97
CA GLN A 31 0.43 -24.84 -80.93
C GLN A 31 -0.37 -25.32 -79.70
N LYS A 32 0.29 -25.49 -78.54
CA LYS A 32 -0.38 -25.58 -77.24
C LYS A 32 0.34 -24.69 -76.21
N LYS A 33 -0.39 -23.72 -75.67
CA LYS A 33 0.09 -22.80 -74.62
C LYS A 33 0.37 -23.59 -73.33
N LYS A 34 1.54 -23.35 -72.71
CA LYS A 34 1.87 -23.93 -71.39
C LYS A 34 1.01 -23.26 -70.29
N PRO A 35 0.67 -23.97 -69.20
CA PRO A 35 -0.27 -23.46 -68.20
C PRO A 35 0.30 -22.27 -67.42
N LYS A 36 -0.52 -21.23 -67.29
CA LYS A 36 -0.28 -20.02 -66.48
C LYS A 36 -0.72 -20.30 -65.03
N ILE A 37 0.16 -20.83 -64.17
CA ILE A 37 -0.15 -21.18 -62.76
C ILE A 37 0.84 -20.60 -61.74
N LEU A 38 0.32 -20.33 -60.53
CA LEU A 38 1.02 -19.91 -59.31
C LEU A 38 1.03 -21.06 -58.29
N GLU A 39 2.19 -21.34 -57.70
CA GLU A 39 2.28 -22.20 -56.51
C GLU A 39 1.97 -21.41 -55.23
N VAL A 40 1.10 -21.96 -54.38
CA VAL A 40 0.64 -21.36 -53.13
C VAL A 40 0.82 -22.39 -52.01
N GLY A 41 1.47 -22.01 -50.91
CA GLY A 41 1.67 -22.91 -49.77
C GLY A 41 1.91 -22.19 -48.46
N GLY A 42 2.16 -22.96 -47.41
CA GLY A 42 2.43 -22.37 -46.11
C GLY A 42 2.24 -23.31 -44.94
N LYS A 43 1.93 -22.70 -43.78
CA LYS A 43 1.54 -23.43 -42.57
C LYS A 43 0.31 -22.84 -41.89
N VAL A 44 -0.59 -23.71 -41.45
CA VAL A 44 -1.57 -23.38 -40.41
C VAL A 44 -0.99 -23.77 -39.04
N ARG A 45 -1.25 -22.96 -38.02
CA ARG A 45 -0.93 -23.22 -36.61
C ARG A 45 -2.10 -22.78 -35.73
N LEU A 46 -2.10 -23.21 -34.47
CA LEU A 46 -3.05 -22.76 -33.46
C LEU A 46 -2.43 -21.62 -32.61
N ASP A 47 -3.26 -20.84 -31.95
CA ASP A 47 -2.87 -19.88 -30.91
C ASP A 47 -2.53 -20.55 -29.58
N GLU A 48 -3.25 -21.63 -29.25
CA GLU A 48 -2.96 -22.55 -28.15
C GLU A 48 -3.18 -24.03 -28.54
N GLY A 49 -2.46 -24.94 -27.88
CA GLY A 49 -2.55 -26.38 -28.11
C GLY A 49 -1.65 -26.93 -29.23
N ARG A 50 -1.68 -28.26 -29.39
CA ARG A 50 -0.94 -28.97 -30.45
C ARG A 50 -1.77 -28.98 -31.74
N PHE A 51 -1.14 -28.65 -32.88
CA PHE A 51 -1.80 -28.77 -34.18
C PHE A 51 -2.03 -30.24 -34.56
N ASP A 52 -3.26 -30.53 -34.97
CA ASP A 52 -3.85 -31.86 -35.19
C ASP A 52 -4.71 -31.91 -36.48
N GLY A 53 -4.62 -30.89 -37.33
CA GLY A 53 -5.33 -30.81 -38.62
C GLY A 53 -6.30 -29.62 -38.72
N ALA A 54 -6.46 -29.12 -39.94
CA ALA A 54 -7.39 -28.06 -40.34
C ALA A 54 -7.74 -28.24 -41.83
N THR A 55 -8.71 -27.50 -42.37
CA THR A 55 -9.06 -27.52 -43.79
C THR A 55 -8.99 -26.13 -44.42
N ILE A 56 -8.71 -26.09 -45.73
CA ILE A 56 -8.70 -24.88 -46.55
C ILE A 56 -9.69 -25.07 -47.69
N GLU A 57 -10.62 -24.13 -47.83
CA GLU A 57 -11.62 -24.10 -48.89
C GLU A 57 -11.34 -22.88 -49.79
N VAL A 58 -11.06 -23.12 -51.07
CA VAL A 58 -10.62 -22.09 -52.03
C VAL A 58 -11.74 -21.78 -53.01
N LEU A 59 -12.31 -20.57 -52.86
CA LEU A 59 -13.39 -20.02 -53.67
C LEU A 59 -12.79 -19.08 -54.73
N ASN A 60 -13.02 -19.38 -56.02
CA ASN A 60 -12.78 -18.41 -57.09
C ASN A 60 -13.95 -17.41 -57.09
N THR A 61 -13.67 -16.12 -56.93
CA THR A 61 -14.69 -15.07 -56.84
C THR A 61 -15.16 -14.55 -58.20
N ASP A 62 -14.43 -14.84 -59.28
CA ASP A 62 -14.82 -14.42 -60.65
C ASP A 62 -15.95 -15.29 -61.20
N ASN A 63 -16.00 -16.56 -60.80
CA ASN A 63 -17.04 -17.53 -61.16
C ASN A 63 -17.92 -17.98 -59.97
N ASN A 64 -17.58 -17.53 -58.76
CA ASN A 64 -18.20 -17.86 -57.47
C ASN A 64 -18.30 -19.39 -57.17
N LYS A 65 -17.32 -20.18 -57.61
CA LYS A 65 -17.24 -21.63 -57.35
C LYS A 65 -16.06 -21.99 -56.46
N VAL A 66 -16.26 -22.97 -55.58
CA VAL A 66 -15.16 -23.61 -54.84
C VAL A 66 -14.38 -24.49 -55.82
N GLU A 67 -13.13 -24.12 -56.09
CA GLU A 67 -12.26 -24.84 -57.02
C GLU A 67 -11.44 -25.94 -56.32
N LYS A 68 -11.06 -25.72 -55.04
CA LYS A 68 -10.27 -26.70 -54.26
C LYS A 68 -10.73 -26.77 -52.80
N LYS A 69 -10.68 -27.97 -52.23
CA LYS A 69 -10.71 -28.22 -50.78
C LYS A 69 -9.49 -29.04 -50.42
N ILE A 70 -8.78 -28.63 -49.38
CA ILE A 70 -7.41 -29.07 -49.07
C ILE A 70 -7.31 -29.36 -47.58
N ASP A 71 -6.90 -30.58 -47.23
CA ASP A 71 -6.63 -30.97 -45.85
C ASP A 71 -5.20 -30.57 -45.46
N VAL A 72 -5.06 -29.91 -44.31
CA VAL A 72 -3.76 -29.46 -43.81
C VAL A 72 -3.09 -30.59 -43.06
N THR A 73 -1.87 -30.95 -43.48
CA THR A 73 -1.09 -32.05 -42.90
C THR A 73 -0.88 -31.91 -41.38
N ALA A 74 -0.63 -33.01 -40.68
CA ALA A 74 -0.35 -33.00 -39.24
C ALA A 74 0.88 -32.15 -38.83
N ALA A 75 1.76 -31.79 -39.78
CA ALA A 75 2.86 -30.85 -39.58
C ALA A 75 2.47 -29.37 -39.77
N GLY A 76 1.18 -29.09 -39.93
CA GLY A 76 0.62 -27.77 -40.25
C GLY A 76 0.80 -27.34 -41.71
N LYS A 77 1.52 -28.09 -42.55
CA LYS A 77 1.83 -27.69 -43.94
C LYS A 77 0.63 -27.87 -44.88
N PHE A 78 0.55 -27.00 -45.87
CA PHE A 78 -0.30 -27.11 -47.06
C PHE A 78 0.42 -26.54 -48.30
N ASP A 79 0.02 -27.01 -49.48
CA ASP A 79 0.50 -26.58 -50.79
C ASP A 79 -0.55 -26.88 -51.87
N PHE A 80 -0.66 -26.01 -52.87
CA PHE A 80 -1.58 -26.12 -54.02
C PHE A 80 -1.28 -25.09 -55.12
N GLU A 81 -1.61 -25.43 -56.36
CA GLU A 81 -1.52 -24.52 -57.51
C GLU A 81 -2.82 -23.72 -57.74
N LEU A 82 -2.72 -22.50 -58.29
CA LEU A 82 -3.85 -21.71 -58.81
C LEU A 82 -3.53 -21.09 -60.18
N PRO A 83 -4.44 -21.10 -61.16
CA PRO A 83 -4.29 -20.32 -62.41
C PRO A 83 -4.05 -18.81 -62.19
N TYR A 84 -3.26 -18.18 -63.06
CA TYR A 84 -3.14 -16.71 -63.15
C TYR A 84 -4.40 -16.06 -63.74
N GLN A 85 -4.50 -14.74 -63.58
CA GLN A 85 -5.62 -13.88 -64.02
C GLN A 85 -6.95 -14.11 -63.28
N HIS A 86 -6.90 -14.59 -62.03
CA HIS A 86 -8.08 -14.88 -61.22
C HIS A 86 -8.06 -14.27 -59.80
N ASN A 87 -9.23 -14.19 -59.17
CA ASN A 87 -9.39 -13.71 -57.79
C ASN A 87 -9.95 -14.81 -56.88
N TYR A 88 -9.39 -14.94 -55.68
CA TYR A 88 -9.66 -16.04 -54.77
C TYR A 88 -9.90 -15.59 -53.32
N GLN A 89 -10.75 -16.33 -52.63
CA GLN A 89 -10.92 -16.31 -51.17
C GLN A 89 -10.57 -17.68 -50.59
N LEU A 90 -9.66 -17.70 -49.62
CA LEU A 90 -9.15 -18.90 -48.96
C LEU A 90 -9.72 -18.95 -47.54
N PHE A 91 -10.60 -19.92 -47.25
CA PHE A 91 -11.24 -20.11 -45.95
C PHE A 91 -10.55 -21.21 -45.16
N PHE A 92 -9.82 -20.81 -44.11
CA PHE A 92 -9.14 -21.70 -43.17
C PHE A 92 -10.11 -22.05 -42.02
N ARG A 93 -10.36 -23.34 -41.79
CA ARG A 93 -11.37 -23.84 -40.84
C ARG A 93 -10.81 -24.95 -39.95
N LYS A 94 -11.22 -24.98 -38.69
CA LYS A 94 -11.01 -26.09 -37.75
C LYS A 94 -12.12 -26.10 -36.69
N SER A 95 -12.59 -27.28 -36.28
CA SER A 95 -13.56 -27.41 -35.19
C SER A 95 -13.00 -26.86 -33.87
N GLY A 96 -13.78 -26.04 -33.17
CA GLY A 96 -13.35 -25.36 -31.94
C GLY A 96 -12.51 -24.09 -32.14
N PHE A 97 -12.28 -23.65 -33.38
CA PHE A 97 -11.50 -22.45 -33.71
C PHE A 97 -12.29 -21.49 -34.62
N TYR A 98 -12.09 -20.19 -34.45
CA TYR A 98 -12.66 -19.18 -35.32
C TYR A 98 -12.10 -19.34 -36.75
N PRO A 99 -12.95 -19.36 -37.79
CA PRO A 99 -12.49 -19.45 -39.17
C PRO A 99 -11.73 -18.18 -39.58
N LYS A 100 -10.89 -18.28 -40.60
CA LYS A 100 -10.21 -17.12 -41.22
C LYS A 100 -10.38 -17.11 -42.73
N MET A 101 -10.55 -15.91 -43.28
CA MET A 101 -10.58 -15.67 -44.72
C MET A 101 -9.36 -14.86 -45.14
N LEU A 102 -8.64 -15.30 -46.18
CA LEU A 102 -7.57 -14.56 -46.84
C LEU A 102 -7.96 -14.30 -48.30
N ILE A 103 -7.66 -13.12 -48.84
CA ILE A 103 -7.85 -12.83 -50.26
C ILE A 103 -6.52 -13.09 -51.00
N LEU A 104 -6.57 -13.71 -52.18
CA LEU A 104 -5.43 -13.88 -53.07
C LEU A 104 -5.87 -13.54 -54.49
N THR A 105 -5.23 -12.57 -55.13
CA THR A 105 -5.43 -12.30 -56.57
C THR A 105 -4.19 -12.73 -57.33
N THR A 106 -4.39 -13.61 -58.31
CA THR A 106 -3.35 -14.10 -59.23
C THR A 106 -3.31 -13.29 -60.53
N VAL A 107 -3.96 -12.11 -60.54
CA VAL A 107 -3.94 -11.17 -61.67
C VAL A 107 -2.57 -10.47 -61.74
N ILE A 108 -1.92 -10.61 -62.89
CA ILE A 108 -0.61 -10.04 -63.23
C ILE A 108 -0.75 -9.31 -64.58
N PRO A 109 -0.11 -8.14 -64.79
CA PRO A 109 -0.15 -7.48 -66.11
C PRO A 109 0.42 -8.38 -67.21
N ASP A 110 -0.25 -8.50 -68.36
CA ASP A 110 0.17 -9.48 -69.38
C ASP A 110 1.61 -9.25 -69.90
N LYS A 111 2.05 -8.00 -70.03
CA LYS A 111 3.45 -7.65 -70.36
C LYS A 111 4.50 -8.22 -69.39
N VAL A 112 4.09 -8.50 -68.15
CA VAL A 112 4.94 -9.14 -67.14
C VAL A 112 4.93 -10.66 -67.36
N LEU A 113 3.76 -11.27 -67.57
CA LEU A 113 3.62 -12.71 -67.90
C LEU A 113 4.26 -13.11 -69.24
N GLU A 114 4.33 -12.20 -70.20
CA GLU A 114 5.03 -12.37 -71.50
C GLU A 114 6.56 -12.33 -71.34
N ARG A 115 7.05 -11.53 -70.39
CA ARG A 115 8.48 -11.38 -70.06
C ARG A 115 8.98 -12.51 -69.16
N ASP A 116 8.21 -12.85 -68.14
CA ASP A 116 8.51 -13.89 -67.16
C ASP A 116 7.21 -14.51 -66.61
N PRO A 117 6.85 -15.74 -67.01
CA PRO A 117 5.67 -16.43 -66.52
C PRO A 117 5.90 -17.21 -65.20
N TYR A 118 7.13 -17.22 -64.66
CA TYR A 118 7.50 -18.04 -63.51
C TYR A 118 7.71 -17.19 -62.24
N PHE A 119 6.76 -17.30 -61.31
CA PHE A 119 6.85 -16.65 -60.00
C PHE A 119 7.20 -17.68 -58.92
N PRO A 120 8.06 -17.33 -57.93
CA PRO A 120 8.40 -18.24 -56.85
C PRO A 120 7.19 -18.49 -55.93
N PRO A 121 7.09 -19.66 -55.26
CA PRO A 121 5.90 -20.04 -54.52
C PRO A 121 5.51 -19.04 -53.42
N VAL A 122 4.22 -18.68 -53.38
CA VAL A 122 3.66 -17.80 -52.35
C VAL A 122 3.51 -18.56 -51.04
N GLN A 123 4.38 -18.25 -50.08
CA GLN A 123 4.48 -18.93 -48.78
C GLN A 123 4.04 -18.02 -47.62
N PHE A 124 3.07 -18.46 -46.81
CA PHE A 124 2.57 -17.70 -45.66
C PHE A 124 2.18 -18.57 -44.45
N VAL A 125 1.84 -17.94 -43.33
CA VAL A 125 1.45 -18.62 -42.08
C VAL A 125 0.11 -18.09 -41.57
N VAL A 126 -0.81 -19.00 -41.20
CA VAL A 126 -2.13 -18.69 -40.66
C VAL A 126 -2.24 -19.22 -39.23
N THR A 127 -2.41 -18.33 -38.25
CA THR A 127 -2.80 -18.72 -36.89
C THR A 127 -4.32 -18.79 -36.78
N LEU A 128 -4.89 -19.96 -36.46
CA LEU A 128 -6.29 -20.07 -36.05
C LEU A 128 -6.41 -19.80 -34.54
N PHE A 129 -7.48 -19.12 -34.13
CA PHE A 129 -7.73 -18.74 -32.74
C PHE A 129 -8.86 -19.57 -32.14
N LYS A 130 -8.69 -20.09 -30.93
CA LYS A 130 -9.68 -20.94 -30.27
C LYS A 130 -10.96 -20.17 -29.94
N VAL A 131 -12.12 -20.82 -30.10
CA VAL A 131 -13.43 -20.21 -29.79
C VAL A 131 -13.58 -20.02 -28.28
N VAL A 132 -14.00 -18.82 -27.88
CA VAL A 132 -14.50 -18.50 -26.55
C VAL A 132 -16.02 -18.32 -26.69
N PRO A 133 -16.87 -19.15 -26.04
CA PRO A 133 -18.32 -19.15 -26.26
C PRO A 133 -19.01 -17.79 -26.04
N GLU A 134 -18.45 -16.96 -25.17
CA GLU A 134 -18.98 -15.66 -24.76
C GLU A 134 -18.62 -14.52 -25.73
N ILE A 135 -17.80 -14.77 -26.77
CA ILE A 135 -17.27 -13.74 -27.68
C ILE A 135 -17.90 -13.86 -29.08
N ASP A 136 -18.51 -12.76 -29.54
CA ASP A 136 -19.14 -12.63 -30.85
C ASP A 136 -18.17 -12.99 -32.01
N PRO A 137 -18.47 -14.02 -32.84
CA PRO A 137 -17.65 -14.42 -33.98
C PRO A 137 -17.67 -13.44 -35.16
N SER A 138 -18.39 -12.31 -35.12
CA SER A 138 -18.51 -11.38 -36.25
C SER A 138 -17.17 -10.89 -36.82
N PHE A 139 -16.13 -10.76 -35.97
CA PHE A 139 -14.79 -10.35 -36.41
C PHE A 139 -14.14 -11.39 -37.35
N SER A 140 -14.42 -12.68 -37.18
CA SER A 140 -13.80 -13.77 -37.93
C SER A 140 -14.36 -13.92 -39.36
N LYS A 141 -15.43 -13.18 -39.68
CA LYS A 141 -16.08 -13.15 -41.00
C LYS A 141 -15.43 -12.17 -41.99
N LYS A 142 -14.42 -11.39 -41.55
CA LYS A 142 -13.71 -10.39 -42.36
C LYS A 142 -12.39 -10.95 -42.91
N PRO A 143 -11.90 -10.46 -44.06
CA PRO A 143 -10.60 -10.88 -44.58
C PRO A 143 -9.48 -10.38 -43.67
N VAL A 144 -8.51 -11.24 -43.33
CA VAL A 144 -7.36 -10.86 -42.49
C VAL A 144 -6.25 -10.15 -43.28
N GLY A 145 -6.28 -10.27 -44.61
CA GLY A 145 -5.35 -9.65 -45.53
C GLY A 145 -5.60 -10.03 -47.00
N LYS A 146 -4.76 -9.50 -47.88
CA LYS A 146 -4.74 -9.75 -49.31
C LYS A 146 -3.32 -10.04 -49.79
N ILE A 147 -3.17 -11.02 -50.68
CA ILE A 147 -1.95 -11.26 -51.46
C ILE A 147 -2.23 -10.88 -52.92
N PHE A 148 -1.29 -10.19 -53.56
CA PHE A 148 -1.46 -9.62 -54.91
C PHE A 148 -0.11 -9.38 -55.60
N TYR A 149 -0.09 -9.31 -56.94
CA TYR A 149 1.11 -8.89 -57.67
C TYR A 149 1.42 -7.40 -57.46
N SER A 150 2.66 -7.08 -57.08
CA SER A 150 3.12 -5.73 -56.78
C SER A 150 4.27 -5.32 -57.71
N ALA A 151 4.01 -4.38 -58.61
CA ALA A 151 5.00 -3.87 -59.56
C ALA A 151 6.24 -3.21 -58.89
N LYS A 152 6.15 -2.83 -57.60
CA LYS A 152 7.28 -2.30 -56.82
C LYS A 152 8.36 -3.37 -56.55
N VAL A 153 7.96 -4.61 -56.35
CA VAL A 153 8.87 -5.76 -56.12
C VAL A 153 8.95 -6.72 -57.31
N ASP A 154 8.14 -6.48 -58.36
CA ASP A 154 8.08 -7.28 -59.59
C ASP A 154 7.70 -8.76 -59.31
N ASN A 155 6.88 -8.96 -58.28
CA ASN A 155 6.48 -10.26 -57.73
C ASN A 155 5.22 -10.08 -56.84
N PHE A 156 4.69 -11.16 -56.28
CA PHE A 156 3.67 -11.15 -55.26
C PHE A 156 4.13 -10.48 -53.96
N ASP A 157 3.20 -9.77 -53.34
CA ASP A 157 3.33 -9.04 -52.09
C ASP A 157 2.03 -9.13 -51.28
N SER A 158 2.04 -8.69 -50.02
CA SER A 158 0.88 -8.85 -49.14
C SER A 158 0.56 -7.64 -48.27
N GLU A 159 -0.73 -7.49 -47.98
CA GLU A 159 -1.33 -6.44 -47.17
C GLU A 159 -2.16 -7.10 -46.06
N SER A 160 -2.05 -6.64 -44.80
CA SER A 160 -2.84 -7.17 -43.69
C SER A 160 -3.92 -6.17 -43.26
N TYR A 161 -5.17 -6.61 -43.32
CA TYR A 161 -6.34 -5.82 -42.90
C TYR A 161 -6.68 -6.01 -41.42
N PHE A 162 -6.33 -7.16 -40.86
CA PHE A 162 -6.59 -7.47 -39.45
C PHE A 162 -5.56 -8.49 -38.96
N ASN A 163 -4.65 -8.07 -38.07
CA ASN A 163 -3.49 -8.87 -37.69
C ASN A 163 -3.77 -9.78 -36.47
N ASP A 164 -2.93 -10.80 -36.29
CA ASP A 164 -3.07 -11.79 -35.21
C ASP A 164 -3.06 -11.16 -33.80
N MET A 165 -2.34 -10.05 -33.62
CA MET A 165 -2.27 -9.33 -32.35
C MET A 165 -3.60 -8.63 -32.03
N GLN A 166 -4.26 -8.03 -33.02
CA GLN A 166 -5.58 -7.39 -32.87
C GLN A 166 -6.70 -8.40 -32.61
N ILE A 167 -6.62 -9.60 -33.21
CA ILE A 167 -7.54 -10.70 -32.90
C ILE A 167 -7.36 -11.13 -31.45
N ARG A 168 -6.11 -11.42 -31.05
CA ARG A 168 -5.78 -11.85 -29.68
C ARG A 168 -6.16 -10.80 -28.64
N GLN A 169 -5.86 -9.53 -28.89
CA GLN A 169 -6.19 -8.43 -27.99
C GLN A 169 -7.71 -8.37 -27.74
N LYS A 170 -8.56 -8.49 -28.76
CA LYS A 170 -10.02 -8.53 -28.56
C LYS A 170 -10.47 -9.72 -27.72
N ILE A 171 -9.89 -10.90 -27.94
CA ILE A 171 -10.19 -12.10 -27.17
C ILE A 171 -9.80 -11.89 -25.69
N ASP A 172 -8.63 -11.32 -25.43
CA ASP A 172 -8.12 -11.11 -24.07
C ASP A 172 -8.74 -9.87 -23.37
N ASP A 173 -9.18 -8.84 -24.12
CA ASP A 173 -10.01 -7.72 -23.62
C ASP A 173 -11.38 -8.20 -23.11
N GLU A 174 -12.10 -9.06 -23.87
CA GLU A 174 -13.39 -9.61 -23.40
C GLU A 174 -13.23 -10.60 -22.24
N LYS A 175 -12.20 -11.46 -22.26
CA LYS A 175 -11.84 -12.31 -21.10
C LYS A 175 -11.58 -11.47 -19.85
N THR A 176 -10.90 -10.32 -19.99
CA THR A 176 -10.62 -9.40 -18.88
C THR A 176 -11.90 -8.80 -18.32
N LYS A 177 -12.86 -8.37 -19.16
CA LYS A 177 -14.18 -7.90 -18.68
C LYS A 177 -14.98 -8.99 -17.97
N LEU A 178 -14.89 -10.24 -18.43
CA LEU A 178 -15.55 -11.38 -17.81
C LEU A 178 -14.95 -11.68 -16.42
N ALA A 179 -13.62 -11.60 -16.30
CA ALA A 179 -12.90 -11.70 -15.03
C ALA A 179 -13.24 -10.54 -14.08
N ASP A 180 -13.27 -9.28 -14.57
CA ASP A 180 -13.69 -8.10 -13.81
C ASP A 180 -15.10 -8.25 -13.23
N LYS A 181 -16.07 -8.70 -14.04
CA LYS A 181 -17.46 -8.93 -13.62
C LYS A 181 -17.58 -10.05 -12.58
N SER A 182 -16.80 -11.12 -12.74
CA SER A 182 -16.76 -12.26 -11.82
C SER A 182 -16.11 -11.88 -10.49
N TYR A 183 -15.04 -11.08 -10.54
CA TYR A 183 -14.35 -10.52 -9.39
C TYR A 183 -15.26 -9.62 -8.56
N GLN A 184 -15.97 -8.66 -9.19
CA GLN A 184 -16.89 -7.79 -8.47
C GLN A 184 -17.99 -8.58 -7.75
N LYS A 185 -18.61 -9.55 -8.43
CA LYS A 185 -19.63 -10.43 -7.80
C LYS A 185 -19.08 -11.11 -6.54
N LYS A 186 -17.82 -11.54 -6.55
CA LYS A 186 -17.18 -12.18 -5.38
C LYS A 186 -16.82 -11.18 -4.28
N LEU A 187 -16.48 -9.93 -4.60
CA LEU A 187 -16.36 -8.87 -3.59
C LEU A 187 -17.70 -8.58 -2.90
N ASP A 188 -18.79 -8.50 -3.67
CA ASP A 188 -20.13 -8.22 -3.15
C ASP A 188 -20.64 -9.37 -2.26
N GLU A 189 -20.43 -10.61 -2.68
CA GLU A 189 -20.72 -11.84 -1.93
C GLU A 189 -19.92 -11.91 -0.61
N ALA A 190 -18.61 -11.65 -0.66
CA ALA A 190 -17.76 -11.66 0.53
C ALA A 190 -18.09 -10.51 1.51
N LYS A 191 -18.45 -9.33 1.00
CA LYS A 191 -18.88 -8.19 1.82
C LYS A 191 -20.21 -8.47 2.55
N SER A 192 -21.15 -9.12 1.88
CA SER A 192 -22.41 -9.56 2.50
C SER A 192 -22.15 -10.56 3.65
N LEU A 193 -21.20 -11.48 3.48
CA LEU A 193 -20.78 -12.43 4.53
C LEU A 193 -20.05 -11.73 5.69
N GLU A 194 -19.24 -10.69 5.43
CA GLU A 194 -18.64 -9.86 6.47
C GLU A 194 -19.69 -9.09 7.28
N GLU A 195 -20.66 -8.46 6.61
CA GLU A 195 -21.78 -7.75 7.24
C GLU A 195 -22.69 -8.68 8.05
N ALA A 196 -22.85 -9.94 7.62
CA ALA A 196 -23.50 -11.00 8.38
C ALA A 196 -22.62 -11.61 9.50
N GLY A 197 -21.40 -11.10 9.71
CA GLY A 197 -20.46 -11.57 10.74
C GLY A 197 -19.82 -12.94 10.48
N LYS A 198 -20.08 -13.56 9.31
CA LYS A 198 -19.58 -14.87 8.88
C LYS A 198 -18.15 -14.78 8.36
N LEU A 199 -17.22 -14.30 9.19
CA LEU A 199 -15.89 -13.87 8.76
C LEU A 199 -15.06 -14.97 8.06
N ALA A 200 -15.20 -16.23 8.48
CA ALA A 200 -14.51 -17.36 7.83
C ALA A 200 -15.06 -17.67 6.41
N GLU A 201 -16.38 -17.57 6.22
CA GLU A 201 -17.00 -17.70 4.89
C GLU A 201 -16.63 -16.51 4.01
N ALA A 202 -16.61 -15.29 4.57
CA ALA A 202 -16.16 -14.09 3.87
C ALA A 202 -14.70 -14.23 3.39
N ILE A 203 -13.78 -14.75 4.22
CA ILE A 203 -12.39 -15.05 3.84
C ILE A 203 -12.34 -16.06 2.68
N ALA A 204 -13.14 -17.12 2.71
CA ALA A 204 -13.15 -18.12 1.63
C ALA A 204 -13.64 -17.53 0.29
N VAL A 205 -14.63 -16.64 0.31
CA VAL A 205 -15.12 -15.95 -0.90
C VAL A 205 -14.15 -14.85 -1.35
N TYR A 206 -13.48 -14.15 -0.42
CA TYR A 206 -12.37 -13.25 -0.76
C TYR A 206 -11.19 -14.02 -1.36
N GLN A 207 -10.86 -15.23 -0.91
CA GLN A 207 -9.81 -16.04 -1.56
C GLN A 207 -10.17 -16.33 -3.02
N GLN A 208 -11.42 -16.69 -3.32
CA GLN A 208 -11.90 -16.87 -4.70
C GLN A 208 -11.79 -15.57 -5.54
N ALA A 209 -11.99 -14.39 -4.93
CA ALA A 209 -11.74 -13.11 -5.59
C ALA A 209 -10.23 -12.86 -5.83
N ALA A 210 -9.37 -13.21 -4.87
CA ALA A 210 -7.92 -13.12 -5.02
C ALA A 210 -7.38 -14.07 -6.12
N ASP A 211 -7.98 -15.25 -6.27
CA ASP A 211 -7.63 -16.20 -7.33
C ASP A 211 -8.03 -15.68 -8.73
N LEU A 212 -9.16 -14.94 -8.82
CA LEU A 212 -9.57 -14.23 -10.04
C LEU A 212 -8.67 -13.02 -10.38
N LYS A 213 -8.03 -12.39 -9.38
CA LYS A 213 -7.07 -11.30 -9.58
C LYS A 213 -5.81 -11.42 -8.69
N PRO A 214 -4.87 -12.34 -8.99
CA PRO A 214 -3.71 -12.60 -8.12
C PRO A 214 -2.73 -11.43 -7.95
N LYS A 215 -2.89 -10.35 -8.73
CA LYS A 215 -2.10 -9.11 -8.65
C LYS A 215 -2.79 -7.98 -7.87
N ASP A 216 -4.07 -8.12 -7.51
CA ASP A 216 -4.72 -7.19 -6.61
C ASP A 216 -4.31 -7.50 -5.16
N ASN A 217 -3.96 -6.46 -4.41
CA ASN A 217 -3.56 -6.59 -3.00
C ASN A 217 -4.70 -6.27 -2.04
N PHE A 218 -5.72 -5.50 -2.47
CA PHE A 218 -6.85 -5.10 -1.63
C PHE A 218 -7.50 -6.30 -0.92
N VAL A 219 -7.70 -7.38 -1.67
CA VAL A 219 -8.34 -8.60 -1.17
C VAL A 219 -7.42 -9.40 -0.25
N LYS A 220 -6.10 -9.39 -0.48
CA LYS A 220 -5.12 -10.07 0.38
C LYS A 220 -5.00 -9.37 1.73
N ASP A 221 -4.94 -8.05 1.71
CA ASP A 221 -4.93 -7.21 2.90
C ASP A 221 -6.26 -7.37 3.69
N LYS A 222 -7.39 -7.47 2.97
CA LYS A 222 -8.71 -7.76 3.55
C LYS A 222 -8.78 -9.16 4.20
N ILE A 223 -8.29 -10.21 3.55
CA ILE A 223 -8.18 -11.57 4.11
C ILE A 223 -7.35 -11.57 5.38
N LYS A 224 -6.18 -10.92 5.35
CA LYS A 224 -5.29 -10.79 6.52
C LYS A 224 -6.02 -10.11 7.70
N LEU A 225 -6.63 -8.95 7.44
CA LEU A 225 -7.35 -8.17 8.47
C LEU A 225 -8.52 -8.95 9.08
N LEU A 226 -9.28 -9.69 8.26
CA LEU A 226 -10.35 -10.56 8.77
C LEU A 226 -9.81 -11.75 9.58
N GLY A 227 -8.67 -12.32 9.19
CA GLY A 227 -7.98 -13.37 9.96
C GLY A 227 -7.46 -12.86 11.31
N GLU A 228 -7.04 -11.60 11.39
CA GLU A 228 -6.68 -10.93 12.65
C GLU A 228 -7.90 -10.65 13.53
N GLN A 229 -9.04 -10.24 12.95
CA GLN A 229 -10.31 -10.09 13.68
C GLN A 229 -10.85 -11.42 14.25
N ILE A 230 -10.72 -12.53 13.52
CA ILE A 230 -11.13 -13.85 14.02
C ILE A 230 -10.32 -14.22 15.27
N LYS A 231 -8.98 -14.10 15.21
CA LYS A 231 -8.09 -14.38 16.35
C LYS A 231 -8.40 -13.51 17.57
N LEU A 232 -8.72 -12.22 17.36
CA LEU A 232 -9.12 -11.33 18.44
C LEU A 232 -10.44 -11.78 19.11
N LYS A 233 -11.44 -12.22 18.31
CA LYS A 233 -12.70 -12.76 18.85
C LYS A 233 -12.50 -14.10 19.56
N GLU A 234 -11.66 -14.99 19.04
CA GLU A 234 -11.31 -16.27 19.68
C GLU A 234 -10.61 -16.06 21.03
N GLU A 235 -9.66 -15.13 21.10
CA GLU A 235 -8.94 -14.82 22.34
C GLU A 235 -9.85 -14.15 23.37
N GLN A 236 -10.70 -13.22 22.94
CA GLN A 236 -11.73 -12.62 23.79
C GLN A 236 -12.73 -13.67 24.30
N ALA A 237 -13.11 -14.66 23.48
CA ALA A 237 -13.99 -15.75 23.91
C ALA A 237 -13.35 -16.66 24.99
N LYS A 238 -12.04 -16.91 24.91
CA LYS A 238 -11.30 -17.63 25.98
C LYS A 238 -11.29 -16.83 27.28
N GLN A 239 -10.98 -15.54 27.21
CA GLN A 239 -10.96 -14.64 28.35
C GLN A 239 -12.35 -14.53 29.01
N ASP A 240 -13.42 -14.49 28.20
CA ASP A 240 -14.80 -14.54 28.67
C ASP A 240 -15.15 -15.85 29.40
N GLU A 241 -14.58 -16.98 28.99
CA GLU A 241 -14.81 -18.28 29.63
C GLU A 241 -13.96 -18.47 30.91
N GLU A 242 -12.68 -18.10 30.88
CA GLU A 242 -11.80 -18.07 32.06
C GLU A 242 -12.39 -17.13 33.14
N PHE A 243 -12.92 -15.98 32.74
CA PHE A 243 -13.62 -15.07 33.64
C PHE A 243 -14.82 -15.75 34.34
N LYS A 244 -15.68 -16.49 33.61
CA LYS A 244 -16.80 -17.24 34.22
C LYS A 244 -16.31 -18.29 35.21
N GLN A 245 -15.27 -19.05 34.85
CA GLN A 245 -14.72 -20.11 35.69
C GLN A 245 -14.15 -19.55 37.00
N LEU A 246 -13.42 -18.42 36.95
CA LEU A 246 -12.92 -17.73 38.15
C LEU A 246 -14.04 -17.16 39.03
N ILE A 247 -15.16 -16.73 38.46
CA ILE A 247 -16.34 -16.32 39.25
C ILE A 247 -16.97 -17.53 39.95
N ALA A 248 -17.11 -18.68 39.27
CA ALA A 248 -17.67 -19.90 39.86
C ALA A 248 -16.78 -20.53 40.94
N ASP A 249 -15.46 -20.57 40.72
CA ASP A 249 -14.45 -21.01 41.71
C ASP A 249 -14.45 -20.07 42.94
N GLY A 250 -14.54 -18.76 42.71
CA GLY A 250 -14.72 -17.78 43.79
C GLY A 250 -16.00 -18.01 44.60
N ASP A 251 -17.14 -18.25 43.95
CA ASP A 251 -18.41 -18.54 44.62
C ASP A 251 -18.34 -19.82 45.47
N ALA A 252 -17.73 -20.88 44.94
CA ALA A 252 -17.50 -22.13 45.67
C ALA A 252 -16.62 -21.91 46.93
N LYS A 253 -15.58 -21.08 46.82
CA LYS A 253 -14.73 -20.71 47.97
C LYS A 253 -15.48 -19.87 49.01
N VAL A 254 -16.41 -19.00 48.61
CA VAL A 254 -17.29 -18.29 49.56
C VAL A 254 -18.22 -19.27 50.30
N ALA A 255 -18.80 -20.25 49.59
CA ALA A 255 -19.64 -21.28 50.21
C ALA A 255 -18.85 -22.11 51.23
N ASN A 256 -17.60 -22.46 50.91
CA ASN A 256 -16.67 -23.17 51.80
C ASN A 256 -16.05 -22.29 52.90
N LYS A 257 -16.45 -21.02 53.03
CA LYS A 257 -15.91 -20.02 53.97
C LYS A 257 -14.41 -19.72 53.81
N ALA A 258 -13.80 -20.08 52.69
CA ALA A 258 -12.42 -19.79 52.34
C ALA A 258 -12.28 -18.35 51.80
N TYR A 259 -12.70 -17.35 52.60
CA TYR A 259 -12.95 -15.99 52.13
C TYR A 259 -11.71 -15.30 51.54
N GLN A 260 -10.52 -15.51 52.12
CA GLN A 260 -9.26 -14.99 51.57
C GLN A 260 -8.90 -15.61 50.21
N GLU A 261 -9.22 -16.88 49.98
CA GLU A 261 -9.04 -17.52 48.67
C GLU A 261 -10.08 -17.07 47.65
N ALA A 262 -11.34 -16.89 48.09
CA ALA A 262 -12.40 -16.32 47.25
C ALA A 262 -12.04 -14.91 46.78
N LEU A 263 -11.58 -14.05 47.70
CA LEU A 263 -11.10 -12.69 47.40
C LEU A 263 -9.98 -12.70 46.35
N ASN A 264 -8.96 -13.55 46.55
CA ASN A 264 -7.87 -13.73 45.58
C ASN A 264 -8.37 -14.27 44.23
N THR A 265 -9.40 -15.10 44.21
CA THR A 265 -9.96 -15.67 42.97
C THR A 265 -10.79 -14.64 42.20
N TYR A 266 -11.65 -13.86 42.87
CA TYR A 266 -12.36 -12.74 42.23
C TYR A 266 -11.40 -11.63 41.77
N ASN A 267 -10.31 -11.38 42.50
CA ASN A 267 -9.27 -10.46 42.07
C ASN A 267 -8.48 -10.96 40.84
N LYS A 268 -8.45 -12.27 40.56
CA LYS A 268 -8.00 -12.79 39.25
C LYS A 268 -9.04 -12.51 38.17
N ALA A 269 -10.33 -12.76 38.43
CA ALA A 269 -11.41 -12.43 37.49
C ALA A 269 -11.42 -10.93 37.11
N LEU A 270 -11.20 -10.03 38.08
CA LEU A 270 -11.06 -8.59 37.84
C LEU A 270 -9.81 -8.19 37.03
N LYS A 271 -8.76 -9.02 36.95
CA LYS A 271 -7.65 -8.77 36.02
C LYS A 271 -8.02 -9.06 34.56
N ILE A 272 -8.98 -9.97 34.33
CA ILE A 272 -9.49 -10.28 32.99
C ILE A 272 -10.58 -9.28 32.58
N LYS A 273 -11.49 -8.91 33.51
CA LYS A 273 -12.51 -7.88 33.27
C LYS A 273 -12.56 -6.84 34.40
N PRO A 274 -11.69 -5.81 34.36
CA PRO A 274 -11.62 -4.75 35.38
C PRO A 274 -12.92 -4.01 35.63
N ASP A 275 -13.82 -3.94 34.65
CA ASP A 275 -15.09 -3.21 34.75
C ASP A 275 -16.29 -4.08 35.13
N SER A 276 -16.09 -5.37 35.43
CA SER A 276 -17.17 -6.25 35.85
C SER A 276 -17.74 -5.86 37.21
N GLN A 277 -18.88 -5.13 37.20
CA GLN A 277 -19.63 -4.76 38.40
C GLN A 277 -20.02 -5.98 39.26
N ASN A 278 -20.31 -7.12 38.62
CA ASN A 278 -20.61 -8.39 39.28
C ASN A 278 -19.41 -8.89 40.11
N ALA A 279 -18.20 -8.86 39.53
CA ALA A 279 -16.98 -9.25 40.23
C ALA A 279 -16.61 -8.27 41.36
N LYS A 280 -16.80 -6.95 41.15
CA LYS A 280 -16.62 -5.92 42.20
C LYS A 280 -17.54 -6.18 43.39
N ALA A 281 -18.85 -6.32 43.15
CA ALA A 281 -19.82 -6.61 44.20
C ALA A 281 -19.55 -7.94 44.96
N LYS A 282 -18.96 -8.95 44.30
CA LYS A 282 -18.50 -10.19 44.94
C LYS A 282 -17.28 -9.97 45.83
N VAL A 283 -16.31 -9.16 45.40
CA VAL A 283 -15.17 -8.72 46.23
C VAL A 283 -15.65 -7.95 47.46
N ASP A 284 -16.52 -6.96 47.28
CA ASP A 284 -17.04 -6.13 48.38
C ASP A 284 -17.81 -6.98 49.42
N LYS A 285 -18.63 -7.92 48.95
CA LYS A 285 -19.34 -8.88 49.79
C LYS A 285 -18.38 -9.78 50.58
N VAL A 286 -17.28 -10.22 49.98
CA VAL A 286 -16.26 -11.04 50.67
C VAL A 286 -15.47 -10.23 51.70
N ASN A 287 -15.10 -8.99 51.39
CA ASN A 287 -14.45 -8.10 52.34
C ASN A 287 -15.33 -7.88 53.60
N GLY A 288 -16.64 -7.71 53.42
CA GLY A 288 -17.59 -7.64 54.53
C GLY A 288 -17.68 -8.93 55.37
N LEU A 289 -17.58 -10.11 54.74
CA LEU A 289 -17.55 -11.40 55.45
C LEU A 289 -16.25 -11.63 56.23
N ILE A 290 -15.11 -11.18 55.69
CA ILE A 290 -13.81 -11.22 56.39
C ILE A 290 -13.87 -10.33 57.64
N ALA A 291 -14.32 -9.08 57.50
CA ALA A 291 -14.45 -8.16 58.64
C ALA A 291 -15.39 -8.71 59.73
N ALA A 292 -16.50 -9.34 59.35
CA ALA A 292 -17.41 -9.98 60.31
C ALA A 292 -16.77 -11.19 61.03
N GLN A 293 -15.94 -11.98 60.33
CA GLN A 293 -15.20 -13.10 60.95
C GLN A 293 -14.12 -12.61 61.92
N GLU A 294 -13.38 -11.57 61.56
CA GLU A 294 -12.36 -10.95 62.44
C GLU A 294 -13.00 -10.35 63.70
N GLU A 295 -14.14 -9.69 63.57
CA GLU A 295 -14.85 -9.10 64.71
C GLU A 295 -15.44 -10.17 65.64
N ALA A 296 -16.01 -11.25 65.10
CA ALA A 296 -16.44 -12.41 65.89
C ALA A 296 -15.28 -13.07 66.64
N ALA A 297 -14.07 -13.12 66.05
CA ALA A 297 -12.87 -13.63 66.71
C ALA A 297 -12.41 -12.73 67.88
N LYS A 298 -12.45 -11.40 67.72
CA LYS A 298 -12.17 -10.45 68.81
C LYS A 298 -13.14 -10.61 69.99
N GLN A 299 -14.45 -10.70 69.70
CA GLN A 299 -15.48 -10.84 70.72
C GLN A 299 -15.32 -12.15 71.51
N LYS A 300 -14.97 -13.25 70.84
CA LYS A 300 -14.62 -14.51 71.50
C LYS A 300 -13.39 -14.35 72.42
N ALA A 301 -12.31 -13.77 71.91
CA ALA A 301 -11.07 -13.58 72.69
C ALA A 301 -11.28 -12.67 73.92
N LEU A 302 -12.13 -11.65 73.81
CA LEU A 302 -12.51 -10.78 74.92
C LEU A 302 -13.29 -11.53 76.01
N ALA A 303 -14.25 -12.39 75.62
CA ALA A 303 -14.99 -13.22 76.57
C ALA A 303 -14.06 -14.21 77.32
N GLU A 304 -13.14 -14.87 76.60
CA GLU A 304 -12.14 -15.77 77.20
C GLU A 304 -11.20 -15.03 78.18
N ALA A 305 -10.80 -13.79 77.85
CA ALA A 305 -9.97 -12.96 78.72
C ALA A 305 -10.71 -12.52 80.01
N LEU A 306 -11.97 -12.11 79.91
CA LEU A 306 -12.79 -11.72 81.07
C LEU A 306 -13.06 -12.91 82.00
N GLN A 307 -13.35 -14.09 81.46
CA GLN A 307 -13.52 -15.31 82.27
C GLN A 307 -12.24 -15.67 83.03
N LYS A 308 -11.07 -15.50 82.41
CA LYS A 308 -9.78 -15.69 83.09
C LYS A 308 -9.61 -14.71 84.27
N GLN A 309 -9.88 -13.42 84.07
CA GLN A 309 -9.76 -12.40 85.13
C GLN A 309 -10.72 -12.66 86.30
N PHE A 310 -11.93 -13.16 86.03
CA PHE A 310 -12.86 -13.60 87.09
C PHE A 310 -12.25 -14.74 87.92
N ASN A 311 -11.75 -15.79 87.27
CA ASN A 311 -11.15 -16.94 87.95
C ASN A 311 -9.93 -16.53 88.81
N GLU A 312 -9.09 -15.61 88.32
CA GLU A 312 -7.93 -15.08 89.04
C GLU A 312 -8.35 -14.24 90.27
N ALA A 313 -9.42 -13.45 90.18
CA ALA A 313 -9.95 -12.68 91.31
C ALA A 313 -10.53 -13.58 92.41
N VAL A 314 -11.24 -14.65 92.05
CA VAL A 314 -11.76 -15.65 93.01
C VAL A 314 -10.62 -16.33 93.76
N ALA A 315 -9.66 -16.92 93.04
CA ALA A 315 -8.53 -17.63 93.65
C ALA A 315 -7.65 -16.72 94.53
N LYS A 316 -7.58 -15.41 94.21
CA LYS A 316 -6.94 -14.41 95.09
C LYS A 316 -7.74 -14.21 96.39
N GLY A 317 -9.06 -14.10 96.31
CA GLY A 317 -9.94 -13.96 97.48
C GLY A 317 -9.86 -15.16 98.42
N ASP A 318 -9.94 -16.37 97.88
CA ASP A 318 -9.84 -17.62 98.64
C ASP A 318 -8.54 -17.69 99.45
N LYS A 319 -7.41 -17.43 98.78
CA LYS A 319 -6.09 -17.43 99.42
C LYS A 319 -5.94 -16.35 100.51
N LEU A 320 -6.55 -15.18 100.34
CA LEU A 320 -6.51 -14.10 101.35
C LEU A 320 -7.41 -14.43 102.55
N PHE A 321 -8.51 -15.16 102.33
CA PHE A 321 -9.37 -15.68 103.39
C PHE A 321 -8.66 -16.76 104.22
N GLU A 322 -7.96 -17.71 103.58
CA GLU A 322 -7.09 -18.69 104.26
C GLU A 322 -6.01 -18.00 105.12
N GLN A 323 -5.48 -16.86 104.64
CA GLN A 323 -4.49 -16.05 105.35
C GLN A 323 -5.07 -15.14 106.44
N GLN A 324 -6.39 -15.18 106.68
CA GLN A 324 -7.13 -14.32 107.61
C GLN A 324 -6.99 -12.79 107.33
N SER A 325 -6.56 -12.38 106.12
CA SER A 325 -6.61 -10.97 105.71
C SER A 325 -8.01 -10.63 105.20
N TYR A 326 -8.95 -10.56 106.14
CA TYR A 326 -10.38 -10.45 105.88
C TYR A 326 -10.79 -9.21 105.07
N ALA A 327 -10.04 -8.10 105.20
CA ALA A 327 -10.25 -6.89 104.39
C ALA A 327 -9.81 -7.09 102.93
N ASP A 328 -8.59 -7.58 102.68
CA ASP A 328 -8.09 -7.81 101.31
C ASP A 328 -8.89 -8.90 100.58
N ALA A 329 -9.32 -9.94 101.32
CA ALA A 329 -10.19 -10.99 100.80
C ALA A 329 -11.54 -10.43 100.36
N THR A 330 -12.13 -9.52 101.15
CA THR A 330 -13.38 -8.82 100.82
C THR A 330 -13.27 -8.08 99.50
N ASP A 331 -12.19 -7.31 99.29
CA ASP A 331 -11.99 -6.57 98.04
C ASP A 331 -11.74 -7.49 96.83
N ALA A 332 -11.02 -8.60 97.01
CA ALA A 332 -10.82 -9.59 95.94
C ALA A 332 -12.12 -10.29 95.51
N PHE A 333 -12.96 -10.71 96.46
CA PHE A 333 -14.28 -11.29 96.14
C PHE A 333 -15.23 -10.26 95.54
N ASN A 334 -15.22 -9.01 96.01
CA ASN A 334 -15.98 -7.93 95.39
C ASN A 334 -15.47 -7.59 93.97
N GLN A 335 -14.17 -7.74 93.68
CA GLN A 335 -13.64 -7.64 92.33
C GLN A 335 -14.14 -8.76 91.42
N ALA A 336 -14.22 -10.00 91.91
CA ALA A 336 -14.84 -11.11 91.19
C ALA A 336 -16.33 -10.84 90.90
N LEU A 337 -17.09 -10.33 91.88
CA LEU A 337 -18.51 -10.00 91.70
C LEU A 337 -18.76 -8.83 90.75
N LYS A 338 -17.80 -7.90 90.56
CA LYS A 338 -17.89 -6.88 89.50
C LYS A 338 -17.79 -7.47 88.10
N LEU A 339 -17.10 -8.61 87.94
CA LEU A 339 -16.96 -9.32 86.66
C LEU A 339 -18.12 -10.30 86.42
N GLN A 340 -18.62 -10.98 87.48
CA GLN A 340 -19.78 -11.86 87.40
C GLN A 340 -20.72 -11.68 88.62
N PRO A 341 -21.68 -10.72 88.58
CA PRO A 341 -22.52 -10.36 89.74
C PRO A 341 -23.39 -11.47 90.33
N ASN A 342 -23.56 -12.59 89.61
CA ASN A 342 -24.37 -13.75 90.03
C ASN A 342 -23.53 -14.98 90.39
N ALA A 343 -22.21 -14.88 90.51
CA ALA A 343 -21.39 -15.94 91.08
C ALA A 343 -21.73 -16.13 92.58
N GLN A 344 -21.95 -17.37 93.02
CA GLN A 344 -22.37 -17.67 94.40
C GLN A 344 -21.17 -17.73 95.35
N HIS A 345 -20.13 -18.49 95.00
CA HIS A 345 -18.94 -18.70 95.85
C HIS A 345 -18.34 -17.40 96.45
N PRO A 346 -18.13 -16.30 95.69
CA PRO A 346 -17.65 -15.05 96.28
C PRO A 346 -18.63 -14.41 97.29
N LYS A 347 -19.95 -14.58 97.12
CA LYS A 347 -20.96 -14.09 98.07
C LYS A 347 -20.96 -14.91 99.36
N GLU A 348 -20.81 -16.22 99.22
CA GLU A 348 -20.70 -17.14 100.37
C GLU A 348 -19.45 -16.84 101.21
N MET A 349 -18.30 -16.57 100.58
CA MET A 349 -17.07 -16.25 101.31
C MET A 349 -17.15 -14.86 101.98
N LEU A 350 -17.78 -13.87 101.34
CA LEU A 350 -18.06 -12.57 101.97
C LEU A 350 -18.91 -12.69 103.24
N SER A 351 -19.86 -13.63 103.29
CA SER A 351 -20.64 -13.90 104.51
C SER A 351 -19.76 -14.45 105.65
N LYS A 352 -18.92 -15.45 105.35
CA LYS A 352 -18.00 -16.06 106.34
C LYS A 352 -16.95 -15.07 106.87
N ILE A 353 -16.54 -14.11 106.05
CA ILE A 353 -15.63 -13.03 106.46
C ILE A 353 -16.24 -12.18 107.58
N GLN A 354 -17.53 -11.85 107.51
CA GLN A 354 -18.20 -11.02 108.53
C GLN A 354 -18.30 -11.71 109.89
N GLU A 355 -18.44 -13.05 109.90
CA GLU A 355 -18.47 -13.86 111.12
C GLU A 355 -17.09 -13.86 111.83
N ALA A 356 -16.00 -14.06 111.07
CA ALA A 356 -14.65 -14.21 111.65
C ALA A 356 -14.08 -12.92 112.27
N ILE A 357 -14.40 -11.74 111.72
CA ILE A 357 -13.95 -10.44 112.26
C ILE A 357 -14.50 -10.17 113.66
N ALA A 358 -15.66 -10.74 114.01
CA ALA A 358 -16.31 -10.52 115.30
C ALA A 358 -15.55 -11.17 116.48
N GLU A 359 -14.79 -12.26 116.24
CA GLU A 359 -14.15 -13.05 117.30
C GLU A 359 -12.70 -12.59 117.60
N GLN A 360 -11.99 -12.07 116.60
CA GLN A 360 -10.55 -11.71 116.70
C GLN A 360 -10.26 -10.56 117.67
N ASN A 361 -11.20 -9.62 117.84
CA ASN A 361 -10.99 -8.36 118.59
C ASN A 361 -10.89 -8.52 120.12
N LYS A 362 -10.92 -9.75 120.66
CA LYS A 362 -11.00 -10.02 122.11
C LYS A 362 -9.69 -10.54 122.75
N ALA A 363 -8.58 -10.62 122.00
CA ALA A 363 -7.41 -11.40 122.39
C ALA A 363 -6.03 -10.71 122.28
N GLN A 364 -5.93 -9.43 121.92
CA GLN A 364 -4.65 -8.84 121.46
C GLN A 364 -3.83 -8.02 122.50
N GLU A 365 -4.34 -7.72 123.70
CA GLU A 365 -3.73 -6.67 124.55
C GLU A 365 -2.50 -7.11 125.39
N GLU A 366 -2.48 -8.34 125.92
CA GLU A 366 -1.53 -8.73 126.99
C GLU A 366 -0.14 -9.19 126.51
N ALA A 367 -0.02 -9.73 125.29
CA ALA A 367 1.16 -10.52 124.88
C ALA A 367 2.44 -9.71 124.58
N ALA A 368 2.35 -8.38 124.45
CA ALA A 368 3.40 -7.54 123.86
C ALA A 368 4.72 -7.45 124.65
N LYS A 369 4.77 -7.91 125.91
CA LYS A 369 5.89 -7.63 126.83
C LYS A 369 7.00 -8.69 126.95
N GLN A 370 6.78 -9.95 126.55
CA GLN A 370 7.76 -11.03 126.80
C GLN A 370 8.73 -11.34 125.66
N LYS A 371 8.44 -10.94 124.41
CA LYS A 371 9.17 -11.41 123.22
C LYS A 371 10.68 -11.08 123.21
N ALA A 372 11.08 -9.94 123.78
CA ALA A 372 12.39 -9.33 123.55
C ALA A 372 13.63 -10.10 124.12
N LEU A 373 13.45 -11.13 124.96
CA LEU A 373 14.57 -11.78 125.66
C LEU A 373 14.99 -13.14 125.06
N ALA A 374 14.16 -13.76 124.21
CA ALA A 374 14.37 -15.14 123.75
C ALA A 374 15.29 -15.27 122.52
N GLU A 375 15.28 -14.29 121.62
CA GLU A 375 15.82 -14.42 120.25
C GLU A 375 17.36 -14.51 120.18
N ALA A 376 18.07 -14.23 121.27
CA ALA A 376 19.54 -14.14 121.29
C ALA A 376 20.29 -15.49 121.28
N ARG A 377 19.67 -16.61 121.68
CA ARG A 377 20.39 -17.89 121.90
C ARG A 377 20.38 -18.88 120.72
N GLN A 378 19.39 -18.85 119.83
CA GLN A 378 19.24 -19.85 118.76
C GLN A 378 20.38 -19.83 117.72
N LYS A 379 20.90 -18.64 117.41
CA LYS A 379 21.68 -18.36 116.18
C LYS A 379 23.07 -19.02 116.08
N GLN A 380 23.57 -19.63 117.15
CA GLN A 380 24.94 -20.19 117.19
C GLN A 380 25.04 -21.67 116.80
N PHE A 381 23.97 -22.46 116.95
CA PHE A 381 23.99 -23.91 116.67
C PHE A 381 24.09 -24.22 115.16
N GLU A 382 23.27 -23.54 114.36
CA GLU A 382 23.01 -23.87 112.95
C GLU A 382 24.26 -23.76 112.04
N GLN A 383 25.26 -22.96 112.44
CA GLN A 383 26.47 -22.74 111.64
C GLN A 383 27.43 -23.94 111.60
N ALA A 384 27.44 -24.80 112.63
CA ALA A 384 28.42 -25.87 112.72
C ALA A 384 28.12 -27.05 111.79
N VAL A 385 26.83 -27.35 111.56
CA VAL A 385 26.39 -28.49 110.73
C VAL A 385 26.81 -28.31 109.27
N ALA A 386 26.53 -27.14 108.69
CA ALA A 386 26.72 -26.86 107.26
C ALA A 386 28.19 -26.98 106.78
N LYS A 387 29.16 -26.93 107.69
CA LYS A 387 30.59 -27.06 107.38
C LYS A 387 31.02 -28.50 107.09
N GLY A 388 30.34 -29.50 107.65
CA GLY A 388 30.71 -30.91 107.43
C GLY A 388 30.34 -31.42 106.04
N ASP A 389 29.12 -31.11 105.58
CA ASP A 389 28.59 -31.62 104.31
C ASP A 389 29.39 -31.13 103.08
N SER A 390 29.86 -29.88 103.11
CA SER A 390 30.65 -29.32 102.01
C SER A 390 31.99 -30.04 101.82
N LEU A 391 32.66 -30.42 102.92
CA LEU A 391 33.94 -31.15 102.89
C LEU A 391 33.76 -32.60 102.42
N PHE A 392 32.66 -33.26 102.78
CA PHE A 392 32.34 -34.60 102.26
C PHE A 392 32.07 -34.56 100.74
N ALA A 393 31.33 -33.56 100.26
CA ALA A 393 30.99 -33.42 98.85
C ALA A 393 32.22 -33.29 97.92
N VAL A 394 33.28 -32.60 98.38
CA VAL A 394 34.56 -32.48 97.65
C VAL A 394 35.51 -33.67 97.85
N LYS A 395 35.07 -34.74 98.53
CA LYS A 395 35.86 -35.96 98.83
C LYS A 395 37.12 -35.70 99.68
N SER A 396 37.15 -34.61 100.46
CA SER A 396 38.22 -34.32 101.43
C SER A 396 37.99 -35.14 102.70
N TYR A 397 38.32 -36.43 102.58
CA TYR A 397 37.88 -37.48 103.49
C TYR A 397 38.38 -37.34 104.95
N PRO A 398 39.62 -36.91 105.24
CA PRO A 398 40.03 -36.58 106.60
C PRO A 398 39.32 -35.34 107.18
N GLU A 399 39.21 -34.26 106.41
CA GLU A 399 38.76 -32.95 106.91
C GLU A 399 37.25 -32.92 107.18
N ALA A 400 36.47 -33.60 106.34
CA ALA A 400 35.04 -33.78 106.56
C ALA A 400 34.74 -34.45 107.91
N THR A 401 35.59 -35.40 108.32
CA THR A 401 35.47 -36.12 109.59
C THR A 401 35.60 -35.18 110.79
N THR A 402 36.43 -34.14 110.72
CA THR A 402 36.62 -33.19 111.82
C THR A 402 35.43 -32.27 112.03
N ALA A 403 34.85 -31.71 110.95
CA ALA A 403 33.81 -30.70 111.05
C ALA A 403 32.49 -31.24 111.62
N PHE A 404 32.07 -32.45 111.24
CA PHE A 404 30.86 -33.08 111.77
C PHE A 404 30.89 -33.28 113.30
N ASN A 405 32.07 -33.52 113.88
CA ASN A 405 32.22 -33.68 115.33
C ASN A 405 32.04 -32.37 116.12
N GLN A 406 32.20 -31.19 115.49
CA GLN A 406 32.00 -29.90 116.17
C GLN A 406 30.50 -29.57 116.35
N ALA A 407 29.65 -29.96 115.40
CA ALA A 407 28.20 -29.73 115.50
C ALA A 407 27.55 -30.45 116.70
N LEU A 408 28.06 -31.65 117.02
CA LEU A 408 27.61 -32.48 118.15
C LEU A 408 27.96 -31.91 119.53
N GLN A 409 28.73 -30.81 119.62
CA GLN A 409 29.03 -30.12 120.89
C GLN A 409 28.04 -29.00 121.22
N LEU A 410 27.31 -28.47 120.24
CA LEU A 410 26.37 -27.35 120.42
C LEU A 410 24.92 -27.83 120.61
N GLN A 411 24.56 -28.99 120.05
CA GLN A 411 23.37 -29.75 120.40
C GLN A 411 23.70 -31.25 120.30
N SER A 412 23.73 -31.95 121.44
CA SER A 412 24.40 -33.26 121.56
C SER A 412 23.60 -34.47 121.06
N ASP A 413 22.38 -34.25 120.56
CA ASP A 413 21.46 -35.28 120.03
C ASP A 413 21.24 -35.18 118.50
N ALA A 414 21.97 -34.28 117.82
CA ALA A 414 21.81 -34.03 116.39
C ALA A 414 22.20 -35.25 115.52
N LYS A 415 21.22 -35.84 114.83
CA LYS A 415 21.39 -37.13 114.13
C LYS A 415 22.20 -37.08 112.82
N HIS A 416 22.22 -35.93 112.13
CA HIS A 416 22.78 -35.80 110.78
C HIS A 416 24.31 -35.97 110.69
N PRO A 417 25.14 -35.31 111.54
CA PRO A 417 26.60 -35.41 111.46
C PRO A 417 27.14 -36.84 111.57
N GLN A 418 26.49 -37.68 112.38
CA GLN A 418 26.89 -39.08 112.61
C GLN A 418 26.83 -39.95 111.33
N ALA A 419 25.92 -39.64 110.40
CA ALA A 419 25.65 -40.49 109.25
C ALA A 419 26.70 -40.40 108.13
N MET A 420 27.38 -39.25 107.99
CA MET A 420 28.28 -39.01 106.86
C MET A 420 29.66 -39.65 107.05
N LEU A 421 30.12 -39.80 108.30
CA LEU A 421 31.41 -40.44 108.64
C LEU A 421 31.54 -41.85 108.04
N ASN A 422 30.46 -42.63 108.02
CA ASN A 422 30.49 -44.01 107.51
C ASN A 422 30.69 -44.12 106.00
N LYS A 423 30.22 -43.14 105.21
CA LYS A 423 30.33 -43.17 103.73
C LYS A 423 31.76 -42.99 103.23
N ILE A 424 32.61 -42.36 104.04
CA ILE A 424 33.99 -41.99 103.68
C ILE A 424 34.87 -43.23 103.45
N LYS A 425 34.73 -44.24 104.30
CA LYS A 425 35.68 -45.37 104.41
C LYS A 425 35.73 -46.29 103.19
N ALA A 426 34.68 -46.33 102.36
CA ALA A 426 34.56 -47.27 101.24
C ALA A 426 35.29 -46.81 99.96
N ALA A 427 35.53 -45.51 99.78
CA ALA A 427 35.90 -44.95 98.47
C ALA A 427 37.37 -45.20 98.05
N VAL A 428 38.28 -45.43 99.01
CA VAL A 428 39.74 -45.39 98.78
C VAL A 428 40.29 -46.66 98.12
N ALA A 429 39.68 -47.83 98.36
CA ALA A 429 40.24 -49.12 97.96
C ALA A 429 40.26 -49.37 96.44
N ALA A 430 39.27 -48.85 95.70
CA ALA A 430 39.08 -49.13 94.28
C ALA A 430 40.11 -48.44 93.35
N GLN A 431 40.86 -47.45 93.85
CA GLN A 431 41.62 -46.53 93.00
C GLN A 431 42.94 -47.11 92.46
N LYS A 432 43.50 -48.15 93.09
CA LYS A 432 44.89 -48.59 92.82
C LYS A 432 45.04 -49.50 91.59
N GLN A 433 44.05 -50.34 91.27
CA GLN A 433 44.20 -51.44 90.30
C GLN A 433 44.05 -51.01 88.83
N ALA A 434 43.48 -49.82 88.56
CA ALA A 434 43.25 -49.32 87.21
C ALA A 434 44.50 -48.71 86.52
N ALA A 435 45.62 -48.58 87.22
CA ALA A 435 46.75 -47.76 86.77
C ALA A 435 47.69 -48.44 85.75
N GLU A 436 47.90 -49.76 85.83
CA GLU A 436 48.98 -50.42 85.10
C GLU A 436 48.61 -50.77 83.65
N GLU A 437 47.38 -51.24 83.39
CA GLU A 437 46.90 -51.54 82.03
C GLU A 437 46.86 -50.28 81.13
N ALA A 438 46.54 -49.13 81.72
CA ALA A 438 46.52 -47.84 81.02
C ALA A 438 47.89 -47.45 80.43
N ALA A 439 49.00 -47.86 81.07
CA ALA A 439 50.35 -47.56 80.61
C ALA A 439 50.70 -48.31 79.31
N ARG A 440 50.24 -49.56 79.16
CA ARG A 440 50.52 -50.39 77.98
C ARG A 440 49.75 -49.92 76.76
N GLN A 441 48.47 -49.56 76.92
CA GLN A 441 47.64 -49.08 75.81
C GLN A 441 48.11 -47.72 75.29
N LYS A 442 48.57 -46.82 76.17
CA LYS A 442 49.14 -45.52 75.81
C LYS A 442 50.30 -45.63 74.80
N ALA A 443 51.26 -46.53 75.04
CA ALA A 443 52.43 -46.68 74.18
C ALA A 443 52.07 -47.12 72.73
N LEU A 444 51.04 -47.95 72.57
CA LEU A 444 50.58 -48.40 71.25
C LEU A 444 49.85 -47.28 70.49
N ALA A 445 49.07 -46.46 71.20
CA ALA A 445 48.39 -45.29 70.63
C ALA A 445 49.39 -44.24 70.12
N GLU A 446 50.44 -43.93 70.89
CA GLU A 446 51.48 -42.96 70.51
C GLU A 446 52.24 -43.38 69.23
N ALA A 447 52.46 -44.68 69.02
CA ALA A 447 53.10 -45.19 67.81
C ALA A 447 52.21 -45.01 66.56
N ARG A 448 50.90 -45.29 66.68
CA ARG A 448 49.92 -45.11 65.60
C ARG A 448 49.72 -43.63 65.25
N GLN A 449 49.72 -42.75 66.25
CA GLN A 449 49.59 -41.30 66.06
C GLN A 449 50.72 -40.74 65.19
N ARG A 450 51.98 -41.08 65.48
CA ARG A 450 53.14 -40.59 64.72
C ARG A 450 53.10 -40.96 63.23
N GLN A 451 52.55 -42.13 62.88
CA GLN A 451 52.38 -42.54 61.48
C GLN A 451 51.29 -41.74 60.79
N TYR A 452 50.19 -41.43 61.49
CA TYR A 452 49.13 -40.56 60.99
C TYR A 452 49.66 -39.13 60.77
N ASP A 453 50.35 -38.54 61.76
CA ASP A 453 50.87 -37.16 61.69
C ASP A 453 51.82 -36.97 60.48
N ALA A 454 52.67 -37.98 60.21
CA ALA A 454 53.58 -37.98 59.07
C ALA A 454 52.85 -38.07 57.72
N ALA A 455 51.79 -38.88 57.61
CA ALA A 455 50.96 -39.00 56.41
C ALA A 455 50.20 -37.68 56.12
N VAL A 456 49.67 -37.05 57.16
CA VAL A 456 49.02 -35.72 57.08
C VAL A 456 49.99 -34.66 56.59
N SER A 457 51.14 -34.50 57.27
CA SER A 457 52.13 -33.47 56.94
C SER A 457 52.66 -33.60 55.49
N LYS A 458 52.82 -34.84 55.01
CA LYS A 458 53.16 -35.12 53.60
C LYS A 458 52.03 -34.72 52.65
N GLY A 459 50.78 -35.04 52.99
CA GLY A 459 49.59 -34.64 52.21
C GLY A 459 49.45 -33.13 52.09
N ASP A 460 49.59 -32.40 53.20
CA ASP A 460 49.53 -30.93 53.22
C ASP A 460 50.67 -30.30 52.39
N SER A 461 51.88 -30.83 52.49
CA SER A 461 53.03 -30.38 51.69
C SER A 461 52.78 -30.57 50.18
N LEU A 462 52.24 -31.72 49.78
CA LEU A 462 51.93 -32.02 48.38
C LEU A 462 50.72 -31.21 47.87
N PHE A 463 49.77 -30.87 48.75
CA PHE A 463 48.65 -29.98 48.43
C PHE A 463 49.12 -28.54 48.14
N VAL A 464 50.03 -28.00 48.96
CA VAL A 464 50.64 -26.68 48.73
C VAL A 464 51.45 -26.65 47.43
N LEU A 465 52.15 -27.75 47.11
CA LEU A 465 52.84 -27.95 45.83
C LEU A 465 51.88 -28.25 44.64
N GLN A 466 50.57 -28.27 44.86
CA GLN A 466 49.52 -28.59 43.88
C GLN A 466 49.65 -29.97 43.19
N SER A 467 50.46 -30.90 43.74
CA SER A 467 50.43 -32.31 43.29
C SER A 467 49.24 -33.02 43.92
N TYR A 468 48.05 -32.67 43.44
CA TYR A 468 46.78 -33.08 44.01
C TYR A 468 46.55 -34.60 44.01
N ALA A 469 47.18 -35.35 43.09
CA ALA A 469 47.12 -36.82 43.07
C ALA A 469 47.96 -37.46 44.20
N ASP A 470 49.17 -36.96 44.42
CA ASP A 470 50.07 -37.47 45.48
C ASP A 470 49.59 -37.03 46.87
N ALA A 471 49.03 -35.81 46.96
CA ALA A 471 48.36 -35.30 48.14
C ALA A 471 47.13 -36.18 48.48
N THR A 472 46.29 -36.48 47.49
CA THR A 472 45.14 -37.40 47.64
C THR A 472 45.59 -38.76 48.18
N THR A 473 46.68 -39.31 47.64
CA THR A 473 47.24 -40.60 48.08
C THR A 473 47.70 -40.54 49.54
N SER A 474 48.39 -39.46 49.93
CA SER A 474 48.92 -39.27 51.29
C SER A 474 47.81 -39.02 52.32
N PHE A 475 46.77 -38.24 51.99
CA PHE A 475 45.61 -38.05 52.87
C PHE A 475 44.78 -39.34 53.01
N ASN A 476 44.62 -40.13 51.95
CA ASN A 476 43.97 -41.44 52.05
C ASN A 476 44.76 -42.41 52.96
N GLN A 477 46.09 -42.35 52.96
CA GLN A 477 46.93 -43.11 53.91
C GLN A 477 46.71 -42.65 55.36
N ALA A 478 46.56 -41.34 55.61
CA ALA A 478 46.18 -40.84 56.93
C ALA A 478 44.79 -41.37 57.37
N LEU A 479 43.81 -41.41 56.47
CA LEU A 479 42.46 -41.93 56.78
C LEU A 479 42.42 -43.45 57.02
N GLN A 480 43.34 -44.23 56.45
CA GLN A 480 43.48 -45.65 56.83
C GLN A 480 43.96 -45.81 58.29
N LEU A 481 44.75 -44.86 58.80
CA LEU A 481 45.24 -44.87 60.18
C LEU A 481 44.21 -44.29 61.16
N GLN A 482 43.44 -43.28 60.76
CA GLN A 482 42.34 -42.70 61.54
C GLN A 482 41.17 -42.30 60.61
N PRO A 483 40.15 -43.18 60.42
CA PRO A 483 39.06 -42.95 59.47
C PRO A 483 38.24 -41.67 59.75
N ASP A 484 38.04 -41.35 61.04
CA ASP A 484 37.21 -40.24 61.49
C ASP A 484 37.93 -38.88 61.48
N ALA A 485 39.17 -38.83 60.97
CA ALA A 485 39.98 -37.63 60.96
C ALA A 485 39.46 -36.58 59.95
N LYS A 486 38.92 -35.47 60.48
CA LYS A 486 38.31 -34.41 59.67
C LYS A 486 39.28 -33.74 58.71
N HIS A 487 40.49 -33.40 59.14
CA HIS A 487 41.42 -32.61 58.33
C HIS A 487 41.78 -33.30 56.99
N PRO A 488 42.20 -34.58 56.93
CA PRO A 488 42.41 -35.25 55.65
C PRO A 488 41.14 -35.36 54.77
N GLN A 489 39.95 -35.58 55.36
CA GLN A 489 38.68 -35.57 54.62
C GLN A 489 38.41 -34.19 53.99
N GLU A 490 38.58 -33.12 54.76
CA GLU A 490 38.42 -31.74 54.29
C GLU A 490 39.45 -31.38 53.22
N MET A 491 40.70 -31.81 53.36
CA MET A 491 41.75 -31.57 52.36
C MET A 491 41.48 -32.33 51.06
N LEU A 492 40.96 -33.56 51.12
CA LEU A 492 40.46 -34.28 49.95
C LEU A 492 39.29 -33.54 49.26
N GLY A 493 38.35 -32.98 50.04
CA GLY A 493 37.29 -32.12 49.51
C GLY A 493 37.82 -30.84 48.84
N LYS A 494 38.82 -30.19 49.45
CA LYS A 494 39.51 -29.01 48.88
C LYS A 494 40.25 -29.38 47.58
N ILE A 495 40.87 -30.56 47.50
CA ILE A 495 41.49 -31.11 46.27
C ILE A 495 40.46 -31.29 45.15
N GLN A 496 39.32 -31.96 45.43
CA GLN A 496 38.28 -32.19 44.43
C GLN A 496 37.74 -30.86 43.87
N ASN A 497 37.52 -29.88 44.74
CA ASN A 497 37.09 -28.54 44.34
C ASN A 497 38.16 -27.79 43.50
N ALA A 498 39.45 -27.90 43.87
CA ALA A 498 40.54 -27.29 43.10
C ALA A 498 40.67 -27.88 41.69
N LEU A 499 40.62 -29.21 41.56
CA LEU A 499 40.65 -29.90 40.27
C LEU A 499 39.42 -29.57 39.40
N ALA A 500 38.23 -29.49 40.00
CA ALA A 500 37.02 -29.08 39.30
C ALA A 500 37.10 -27.62 38.80
N ALA A 501 37.66 -26.71 39.60
CA ALA A 501 37.89 -25.32 39.22
C ALA A 501 38.92 -25.20 38.09
N GLN A 502 40.04 -25.93 38.17
CA GLN A 502 41.08 -25.96 37.13
C GLN A 502 40.54 -26.47 35.80
N LYS A 503 39.75 -27.56 35.80
CA LYS A 503 39.07 -28.05 34.60
C LYS A 503 38.12 -27.00 34.02
N LYS A 504 37.26 -26.41 34.85
CA LYS A 504 36.30 -25.38 34.43
C LYS A 504 36.99 -24.17 33.79
N ALA A 505 38.15 -23.77 34.31
CA ALA A 505 38.96 -22.69 33.74
C ALA A 505 39.56 -23.07 32.36
N ALA A 506 40.02 -24.31 32.19
CA ALA A 506 40.55 -24.80 30.91
C ALA A 506 39.45 -24.95 29.83
N ASP A 507 38.28 -25.46 30.21
CA ASP A 507 37.10 -25.57 29.33
C ASP A 507 36.63 -24.17 28.87
N GLU A 508 36.57 -23.19 29.79
CA GLU A 508 36.16 -21.82 29.49
C GLU A 508 37.20 -21.06 28.65
N ALA A 509 38.50 -21.20 28.95
CA ALA A 509 39.57 -20.63 28.11
C ALA A 509 39.54 -21.19 26.67
N SER A 510 39.25 -22.49 26.53
CA SER A 510 39.10 -23.15 25.23
C SER A 510 37.86 -22.63 24.47
N ARG A 511 36.73 -22.44 25.17
CA ARG A 511 35.52 -21.82 24.63
C ARG A 511 35.76 -20.37 24.20
N GLN A 512 36.48 -19.57 25.00
CA GLN A 512 36.78 -18.17 24.67
C GLN A 512 37.69 -18.08 23.43
N LYS A 513 38.70 -18.96 23.32
CA LYS A 513 39.55 -19.06 22.12
C LYS A 513 38.75 -19.43 20.87
N ALA A 514 37.82 -20.38 20.97
CA ALA A 514 36.92 -20.74 19.87
C ALA A 514 35.96 -19.61 19.49
N LEU A 515 35.41 -18.89 20.48
CA LEU A 515 34.53 -17.73 20.26
C LEU A 515 35.28 -16.56 19.60
N ALA A 516 36.53 -16.31 19.98
CA ALA A 516 37.39 -15.31 19.34
C ALA A 516 37.68 -15.65 17.86
N ALA A 517 38.02 -16.91 17.56
CA ALA A 517 38.19 -17.39 16.18
C ALA A 517 36.90 -17.26 15.35
N ALA A 518 35.74 -17.63 15.92
CA ALA A 518 34.45 -17.49 15.25
C ALA A 518 34.11 -16.01 14.95
N LYS A 519 34.34 -15.10 15.89
CA LYS A 519 34.19 -13.65 15.67
C LYS A 519 35.12 -13.14 14.56
N GLN A 520 36.39 -13.56 14.55
CA GLN A 520 37.32 -13.16 13.49
C GLN A 520 36.89 -13.67 12.11
N GLN A 521 36.37 -14.90 12.03
CA GLN A 521 35.83 -15.45 10.79
C GLN A 521 34.59 -14.67 10.31
N GLN A 522 33.70 -14.30 11.22
CA GLN A 522 32.52 -13.46 10.91
C GLN A 522 32.93 -12.06 10.43
N TYR A 523 33.92 -11.43 11.07
CA TYR A 523 34.49 -10.15 10.63
C TYR A 523 35.06 -10.26 9.21
N ASN A 524 35.93 -11.23 8.95
CA ASN A 524 36.54 -11.44 7.63
C ASN A 524 35.48 -11.65 6.54
N SER A 525 34.42 -12.40 6.84
CA SER A 525 33.29 -12.66 5.93
C SER A 525 32.48 -11.39 5.64
N ALA A 526 32.20 -10.58 6.66
CA ALA A 526 31.50 -9.31 6.53
C ALA A 526 32.30 -8.30 5.67
N VAL A 527 33.63 -8.24 5.85
CA VAL A 527 34.53 -7.42 5.02
C VAL A 527 34.50 -7.87 3.56
N ALA A 528 34.77 -9.16 3.28
CA ALA A 528 34.79 -9.69 1.91
C ALA A 528 33.45 -9.52 1.18
N ARG A 529 32.32 -9.62 1.91
CA ARG A 529 30.99 -9.30 1.40
C ARG A 529 30.85 -7.81 1.07
N GLY A 530 31.34 -6.91 1.94
CA GLY A 530 31.37 -5.48 1.71
C GLY A 530 32.16 -5.10 0.46
N ASP A 531 33.37 -5.64 0.30
CA ASP A 531 34.23 -5.40 -0.86
C ASP A 531 33.60 -5.88 -2.17
N SER A 532 32.97 -7.06 -2.14
CA SER A 532 32.25 -7.62 -3.29
C SER A 532 31.08 -6.72 -3.71
N LEU A 533 30.28 -6.26 -2.74
CA LEU A 533 29.12 -5.39 -2.97
C LEU A 533 29.55 -3.98 -3.41
N PHE A 534 30.66 -3.46 -2.87
CA PHE A 534 31.26 -2.20 -3.29
C PHE A 534 31.74 -2.25 -4.74
N THR A 535 32.38 -3.34 -5.14
CA THR A 535 32.87 -3.56 -6.52
C THR A 535 31.74 -3.52 -7.55
N ILE A 536 30.58 -4.12 -7.24
CA ILE A 536 29.38 -4.05 -8.10
C ILE A 536 28.54 -2.78 -7.88
N LYS A 537 29.05 -1.79 -7.11
CA LYS A 537 28.41 -0.50 -6.79
C LYS A 537 27.07 -0.61 -6.03
N SER A 538 26.85 -1.73 -5.33
CA SER A 538 25.72 -1.96 -4.41
C SER A 538 26.00 -1.27 -3.07
N TYR A 539 26.07 0.07 -3.11
CA TYR A 539 26.65 0.89 -2.05
C TYR A 539 25.90 0.80 -0.70
N GLN A 540 24.58 0.57 -0.72
CA GLN A 540 23.78 0.46 0.51
C GLN A 540 24.07 -0.87 1.22
N GLU A 541 24.09 -1.97 0.47
CA GLU A 541 24.37 -3.31 0.97
C GLU A 541 25.84 -3.47 1.38
N ALA A 542 26.76 -2.82 0.64
CA ALA A 542 28.17 -2.73 1.01
C ALA A 542 28.36 -1.99 2.34
N THR A 543 27.68 -0.85 2.53
CA THR A 543 27.68 -0.11 3.80
C THR A 543 27.20 -0.99 4.95
N LEU A 544 26.09 -1.73 4.77
CA LEU A 544 25.57 -2.64 5.78
C LEU A 544 26.55 -3.78 6.12
N ALA A 545 27.24 -4.35 5.13
CA ALA A 545 28.24 -5.40 5.35
C ALA A 545 29.49 -4.87 6.10
N PHE A 546 29.99 -3.68 5.76
CA PHE A 546 31.08 -3.05 6.51
C PHE A 546 30.63 -2.61 7.93
N GLN A 547 29.38 -2.19 8.11
CA GLN A 547 28.81 -1.92 9.44
C GLN A 547 28.71 -3.19 10.29
N GLN A 548 28.39 -4.35 9.69
CA GLN A 548 28.45 -5.64 10.37
C GLN A 548 29.88 -6.01 10.79
N ALA A 549 30.89 -5.69 9.97
CA ALA A 549 32.29 -5.83 10.37
C ALA A 549 32.64 -4.91 11.57
N LEU A 550 32.21 -3.64 11.56
CA LEU A 550 32.41 -2.72 12.69
C LEU A 550 31.64 -3.13 13.96
N GLN A 551 30.47 -3.77 13.85
CA GLN A 551 29.77 -4.32 15.03
C GLN A 551 30.57 -5.45 15.70
N ILE A 552 31.42 -6.15 14.96
CA ILE A 552 32.29 -7.22 15.48
C ILE A 552 33.63 -6.65 15.97
N GLN A 553 34.19 -5.65 15.27
CA GLN A 553 35.43 -4.95 15.63
C GLN A 553 35.27 -3.43 15.44
N PRO A 554 34.79 -2.68 16.46
CA PRO A 554 34.45 -1.26 16.33
C PRO A 554 35.60 -0.33 15.92
N ASN A 555 36.84 -0.72 16.24
CA ASN A 555 38.04 0.07 15.96
C ASN A 555 38.76 -0.35 14.66
N ALA A 556 38.11 -1.12 13.78
CA ALA A 556 38.70 -1.53 12.51
C ALA A 556 38.70 -0.36 11.50
N GLN A 557 39.89 0.07 11.06
CA GLN A 557 40.02 1.19 10.12
C GLN A 557 39.48 0.85 8.72
N TYR A 558 39.78 -0.34 8.18
CA TYR A 558 39.44 -0.69 6.80
C TYR A 558 37.93 -0.61 6.48
N PRO A 559 37.00 -1.21 7.26
CA PRO A 559 35.57 -1.10 6.96
C PRO A 559 35.05 0.34 7.07
N GLN A 560 35.59 1.12 8.02
CA GLN A 560 35.24 2.53 8.19
C GLN A 560 35.70 3.37 6.99
N GLU A 561 36.93 3.18 6.50
CA GLU A 561 37.40 3.83 5.28
C GLU A 561 36.54 3.48 4.06
N GLN A 562 36.11 2.22 3.91
CA GLN A 562 35.25 1.83 2.79
C GLN A 562 33.86 2.46 2.90
N ILE A 563 33.30 2.56 4.11
CA ILE A 563 32.06 3.31 4.36
C ILE A 563 32.22 4.80 3.98
N ASP A 564 33.36 5.43 4.28
CA ASP A 564 33.60 6.83 3.94
C ASP A 564 33.86 7.05 2.43
N LYS A 565 34.55 6.10 1.77
CA LYS A 565 34.64 6.05 0.29
C LYS A 565 33.26 5.88 -0.36
N ILE A 566 32.38 5.07 0.24
CA ILE A 566 30.98 4.93 -0.20
C ILE A 566 30.20 6.24 -0.01
N LYS A 567 30.31 6.91 1.13
CA LYS A 567 29.68 8.23 1.36
C LYS A 567 30.12 9.24 0.30
N ALA A 568 31.42 9.30 -0.01
CA ALA A 568 31.94 10.18 -1.06
C ALA A 568 31.38 9.84 -2.46
N ALA A 569 31.33 8.56 -2.83
CA ALA A 569 30.77 8.10 -4.09
C ALA A 569 29.26 8.40 -4.21
N LEU A 570 28.49 8.22 -3.14
CA LEU A 570 27.07 8.56 -3.07
C LEU A 570 26.83 10.07 -3.11
N ALA A 571 27.66 10.87 -2.42
CA ALA A 571 27.58 12.33 -2.45
C ALA A 571 27.86 12.89 -3.84
N GLU A 572 28.87 12.39 -4.54
CA GLU A 572 29.15 12.78 -5.93
C GLU A 572 28.05 12.27 -6.88
N GLN A 573 27.50 11.06 -6.71
CA GLN A 573 26.35 10.60 -7.50
C GLN A 573 25.11 11.50 -7.28
N GLN A 574 24.85 11.94 -6.05
CA GLN A 574 23.77 12.89 -5.74
C GLN A 574 24.05 14.28 -6.32
N ARG A 575 25.30 14.75 -6.29
CA ARG A 575 25.73 16.01 -6.90
C ARG A 575 25.56 15.99 -8.43
N GLN A 576 26.04 14.95 -9.10
CA GLN A 576 25.85 14.73 -10.54
C GLN A 576 24.36 14.68 -10.90
N LYS A 577 23.54 13.95 -10.13
CA LYS A 577 22.08 13.92 -10.33
C LYS A 577 21.43 15.29 -10.10
N LYS A 578 21.89 16.07 -9.11
CA LYS A 578 21.39 17.43 -8.84
C LYS A 578 21.79 18.43 -9.93
N LEU A 579 23.01 18.31 -10.47
CA LEU A 579 23.49 19.13 -11.59
C LEU A 579 22.70 18.82 -12.86
N ALA A 580 22.56 17.53 -13.23
CA ALA A 580 21.76 17.11 -14.38
C ALA A 580 20.27 17.49 -14.23
N LEU A 581 19.71 17.42 -13.02
CA LEU A 581 18.35 17.90 -12.76
C LEU A 581 18.25 19.42 -12.88
N ALA A 582 19.21 20.19 -12.35
CA ALA A 582 19.22 21.65 -12.47
C ALA A 582 19.36 22.10 -13.93
N GLU A 583 20.23 21.47 -14.70
CA GLU A 583 20.40 21.72 -16.14
C GLU A 583 19.14 21.37 -16.93
N ALA A 584 18.48 20.25 -16.62
CA ALA A 584 17.20 19.86 -17.23
C ALA A 584 16.06 20.83 -16.85
N THR A 585 15.98 21.25 -15.58
CA THR A 585 15.00 22.24 -15.11
C THR A 585 15.25 23.62 -15.72
N GLN A 586 16.51 24.04 -15.89
CA GLN A 586 16.85 25.29 -16.57
C GLN A 586 16.42 25.23 -18.04
N LYS A 587 16.82 24.20 -18.79
CA LYS A 587 16.42 24.02 -20.19
C LYS A 587 14.90 23.93 -20.38
N GLN A 588 14.19 23.30 -19.45
CA GLN A 588 12.72 23.32 -19.45
C GLN A 588 12.16 24.72 -19.17
N ALA A 589 12.68 25.45 -18.17
CA ALA A 589 12.20 26.79 -17.84
C ALA A 589 12.46 27.81 -18.96
N GLU A 590 13.58 27.66 -19.68
CA GLU A 590 13.93 28.43 -20.88
C GLU A 590 12.95 28.13 -22.02
N ALA A 591 12.74 26.85 -22.37
CA ALA A 591 11.79 26.44 -23.41
C ALA A 591 10.34 26.86 -23.08
N GLU A 592 9.91 26.73 -21.82
CA GLU A 592 8.60 27.24 -21.40
C GLU A 592 8.52 28.78 -21.43
N ALA A 593 9.61 29.50 -21.16
CA ALA A 593 9.63 30.96 -21.27
C ALA A 593 9.54 31.42 -22.72
N GLU A 594 10.20 30.71 -23.64
CA GLU A 594 10.08 30.91 -25.10
C GLU A 594 8.66 30.60 -25.59
N GLN A 595 8.07 29.47 -25.18
CA GLN A 595 6.68 29.13 -25.48
C GLN A 595 5.70 30.18 -24.92
N ARG A 596 5.92 30.68 -23.69
CA ARG A 596 5.12 31.76 -23.09
C ARG A 596 5.24 33.07 -23.87
N ARG A 597 6.43 33.42 -24.36
CA ARG A 597 6.63 34.59 -25.25
C ARG A 597 5.90 34.41 -26.57
N PHE A 598 6.00 33.24 -27.21
CA PHE A 598 5.28 32.91 -28.44
C PHE A 598 3.76 33.04 -28.24
N SER A 599 3.18 32.39 -27.23
CA SER A 599 1.75 32.50 -26.93
C SER A 599 1.30 33.93 -26.59
N SER A 600 2.16 34.73 -25.93
CA SER A 600 1.88 36.13 -25.64
C SER A 600 1.91 37.00 -26.91
N ALA A 601 2.85 36.76 -27.82
CA ALA A 601 2.94 37.44 -29.11
C ALA A 601 1.72 37.12 -30.00
N ILE A 602 1.26 35.87 -30.03
CA ILE A 602 0.00 35.48 -30.68
C ILE A 602 -1.19 36.23 -30.08
N ALA A 603 -1.42 36.16 -28.76
CA ALA A 603 -2.56 36.80 -28.12
C ALA A 603 -2.56 38.33 -28.27
N LYS A 604 -1.38 38.95 -28.28
CA LYS A 604 -1.15 40.37 -28.60
C LYS A 604 -1.53 40.67 -30.05
N GLY A 605 -1.10 39.84 -31.00
CA GLY A 605 -1.47 39.92 -32.42
C GLY A 605 -2.98 39.83 -32.63
N ASP A 606 -3.65 38.84 -32.03
CA ASP A 606 -5.09 38.63 -32.11
C ASP A 606 -5.89 39.79 -31.50
N SER A 607 -5.45 40.30 -30.35
CA SER A 607 -6.07 41.46 -29.69
C SER A 607 -5.97 42.73 -30.56
N LEU A 608 -4.79 43.01 -31.10
CA LEU A 608 -4.55 44.15 -31.99
C LEU A 608 -5.30 43.99 -33.33
N PHE A 609 -5.47 42.77 -33.83
CA PHE A 609 -6.29 42.46 -34.99
C PHE A 609 -7.77 42.77 -34.75
N GLY A 610 -8.32 42.34 -33.60
CA GLY A 610 -9.68 42.66 -33.18
C GLY A 610 -9.94 44.15 -33.00
N LEU A 611 -8.92 44.90 -32.52
CA LEU A 611 -8.92 46.37 -32.44
C LEU A 611 -8.68 47.07 -33.79
N LYS A 612 -8.48 46.32 -34.88
CA LYS A 612 -8.13 46.81 -36.23
C LYS A 612 -6.84 47.63 -36.29
N GLN A 613 -5.94 47.46 -35.32
CA GLN A 613 -4.61 48.05 -35.29
C GLN A 613 -3.63 47.18 -36.09
N TYR A 614 -3.90 47.11 -37.40
CA TYR A 614 -3.32 46.11 -38.31
C TYR A 614 -1.78 46.11 -38.32
N ASP A 615 -1.11 47.26 -38.38
CA ASP A 615 0.37 47.32 -38.40
C ASP A 615 0.99 46.84 -37.08
N SER A 616 0.34 47.13 -35.95
CA SER A 616 0.77 46.66 -34.62
C SER A 616 0.51 45.16 -34.45
N SER A 617 -0.58 44.66 -35.03
CA SER A 617 -0.89 43.22 -35.09
C SER A 617 0.13 42.45 -35.95
N VAL A 618 0.52 43.01 -37.10
CA VAL A 618 1.60 42.47 -37.95
C VAL A 618 2.92 42.38 -37.19
N ALA A 619 3.29 43.42 -36.41
CA ALA A 619 4.50 43.38 -35.59
C ALA A 619 4.47 42.24 -34.56
N ALA A 620 3.34 42.01 -33.89
CA ALA A 620 3.18 40.95 -32.89
C ALA A 620 3.14 39.53 -33.50
N PHE A 621 2.53 39.34 -34.68
CA PHE A 621 2.61 38.05 -35.38
C PHE A 621 3.98 37.76 -35.98
N ASN A 622 4.74 38.80 -36.38
CA ASN A 622 6.15 38.65 -36.75
C ASN A 622 7.05 38.34 -35.54
N GLU A 623 6.78 38.93 -34.37
CA GLU A 623 7.42 38.57 -33.09
C GLU A 623 7.20 37.07 -32.76
N ALA A 624 5.99 36.55 -33.00
CA ALA A 624 5.72 35.12 -32.89
C ALA A 624 6.49 34.27 -33.92
N LEU A 625 6.56 34.69 -35.19
CA LEU A 625 7.30 33.98 -36.24
C LEU A 625 8.82 34.03 -36.06
N GLN A 626 9.37 35.03 -35.37
CA GLN A 626 10.79 35.04 -34.98
C GLN A 626 11.11 33.98 -33.92
N LEU A 627 10.16 33.69 -33.03
CA LEU A 627 10.28 32.64 -32.01
C LEU A 627 9.99 31.25 -32.57
N GLN A 628 9.07 31.14 -33.55
CA GLN A 628 8.79 29.89 -34.25
C GLN A 628 8.53 30.12 -35.76
N PRO A 629 9.56 29.99 -36.62
CA PRO A 629 9.44 30.29 -38.06
C PRO A 629 8.50 29.37 -38.87
N ASP A 630 8.18 28.17 -38.38
CA ASP A 630 7.26 27.23 -39.02
C ASP A 630 5.79 27.35 -38.52
N ALA A 631 5.51 28.30 -37.63
CA ALA A 631 4.18 28.47 -37.04
C ALA A 631 3.14 28.96 -38.06
N THR A 632 2.30 28.05 -38.55
CA THR A 632 1.29 28.31 -39.58
C THR A 632 0.19 29.29 -39.16
N TYR A 633 -0.15 29.39 -37.86
CA TYR A 633 -1.19 30.31 -37.38
C TYR A 633 -0.85 31.81 -37.58
N PRO A 634 0.25 32.36 -37.02
CA PRO A 634 0.60 33.78 -37.25
C PRO A 634 0.79 34.09 -38.74
N ALA A 635 1.40 33.20 -39.52
CA ALA A 635 1.51 33.35 -40.98
C ALA A 635 0.13 33.46 -41.67
N THR A 636 -0.85 32.67 -41.24
CA THR A 636 -2.24 32.74 -41.73
C THR A 636 -2.94 34.04 -41.31
N MET A 637 -2.63 34.56 -40.11
CA MET A 637 -3.20 35.83 -39.64
C MET A 637 -2.61 37.05 -40.36
N LEU A 638 -1.33 37.02 -40.72
CA LEU A 638 -0.70 38.06 -41.56
C LEU A 638 -1.37 38.21 -42.93
N GLU A 639 -1.68 37.10 -43.62
CA GLU A 639 -2.41 37.15 -44.89
C GLU A 639 -3.85 37.66 -44.72
N LYS A 640 -4.53 37.37 -43.61
CA LYS A 640 -5.86 37.96 -43.30
C LYS A 640 -5.77 39.47 -43.03
N ILE A 641 -4.74 39.95 -42.35
CA ILE A 641 -4.53 41.38 -42.11
C ILE A 641 -4.31 42.12 -43.44
N LYS A 642 -3.47 41.55 -44.31
CA LYS A 642 -3.21 42.04 -45.67
C LYS A 642 -4.49 42.11 -46.53
N GLN A 643 -5.40 41.15 -46.39
CA GLN A 643 -6.74 41.20 -47.00
C GLN A 643 -7.60 42.33 -46.40
N ALA A 644 -7.72 42.41 -45.07
CA ALA A 644 -8.52 43.43 -44.40
C ALA A 644 -8.05 44.88 -44.69
N LEU A 645 -6.74 45.09 -44.82
CA LEU A 645 -6.15 46.38 -45.25
C LEU A 645 -6.51 46.73 -46.70
N ALA A 646 -6.56 45.75 -47.60
CA ALA A 646 -6.99 45.95 -48.98
C ALA A 646 -8.49 46.31 -49.06
N GLU A 647 -9.34 45.59 -48.32
CA GLU A 647 -10.78 45.89 -48.20
C GLU A 647 -11.03 47.28 -47.61
N GLN A 648 -10.32 47.66 -46.55
CA GLN A 648 -10.42 48.99 -45.93
C GLN A 648 -10.06 50.10 -46.93
N LYS A 649 -8.99 49.91 -47.71
CA LYS A 649 -8.56 50.86 -48.75
C LYS A 649 -9.59 50.97 -49.88
N GLN A 650 -10.17 49.86 -50.32
CA GLN A 650 -11.23 49.83 -51.33
C GLN A 650 -12.51 50.54 -50.84
N LEU A 651 -12.91 50.31 -49.59
CA LEU A 651 -14.06 50.97 -48.97
C LEU A 651 -13.85 52.49 -48.80
N GLN A 652 -12.64 52.92 -48.46
CA GLN A 652 -12.28 54.35 -48.42
C GLN A 652 -12.37 54.98 -49.82
N GLN A 653 -11.90 54.30 -50.86
CA GLN A 653 -12.03 54.78 -52.25
C GLN A 653 -13.50 54.87 -52.70
N GLN A 654 -14.34 53.90 -52.34
CA GLN A 654 -15.78 53.94 -52.62
C GLN A 654 -16.47 55.12 -51.91
N ARG A 655 -16.15 55.38 -50.63
CA ARG A 655 -16.70 56.54 -49.89
C ARG A 655 -16.28 57.87 -50.53
N ALA A 656 -15.01 58.05 -50.85
CA ALA A 656 -14.51 59.25 -51.50
C ALA A 656 -15.14 59.50 -52.90
N MET A 657 -15.50 58.43 -53.63
CA MET A 657 -16.27 58.57 -54.87
C MET A 657 -17.73 58.99 -54.63
N ALA A 658 -18.40 58.41 -53.64
CA ALA A 658 -19.77 58.77 -53.29
C ALA A 658 -19.89 60.21 -52.74
N GLU A 659 -18.94 60.63 -51.90
CA GLU A 659 -18.82 62.01 -51.40
C GLU A 659 -18.62 63.00 -52.57
N LYS A 660 -17.78 62.65 -53.56
CA LYS A 660 -17.57 63.46 -54.76
C LYS A 660 -18.81 63.53 -55.66
N GLU A 661 -19.53 62.42 -55.83
CA GLU A 661 -20.79 62.39 -56.60
C GLU A 661 -21.86 63.27 -55.95
N GLN A 662 -21.99 63.21 -54.61
CA GLN A 662 -22.93 64.02 -53.87
C GLN A 662 -22.59 65.52 -53.95
N ALA A 663 -21.31 65.89 -53.81
CA ALA A 663 -20.86 67.27 -53.93
C ALA A 663 -21.12 67.88 -55.33
N GLU A 664 -20.98 67.09 -56.41
CA GLU A 664 -21.27 67.58 -57.76
C GLU A 664 -22.79 67.76 -57.99
N LYS A 665 -23.65 66.91 -57.38
CA LYS A 665 -25.12 67.10 -57.39
C LYS A 665 -25.53 68.35 -56.61
N GLU A 666 -25.00 68.54 -55.40
CA GLU A 666 -25.26 69.71 -54.57
C GLU A 666 -24.84 70.99 -55.29
N LYS A 667 -23.65 71.01 -55.91
CA LYS A 667 -23.21 72.11 -56.75
C LYS A 667 -24.17 72.38 -57.92
N GLN A 668 -24.51 71.37 -58.73
CA GLN A 668 -25.45 71.54 -59.85
C GLN A 668 -26.83 72.06 -59.40
N TYR A 669 -27.31 71.62 -58.24
CA TYR A 669 -28.50 72.15 -57.62
C TYR A 669 -28.33 73.65 -57.29
N THR A 670 -27.26 74.05 -56.58
CA THR A 670 -27.02 75.46 -56.24
C THR A 670 -26.84 76.36 -57.47
N ASP A 671 -26.14 75.90 -58.51
CA ASP A 671 -25.99 76.63 -59.78
C ASP A 671 -27.35 76.86 -60.47
N LEU A 672 -28.24 75.87 -60.48
CA LEU A 672 -29.59 76.00 -61.02
C LEU A 672 -30.49 76.90 -60.17
N ILE A 673 -30.39 76.86 -58.83
CA ILE A 673 -31.12 77.77 -57.94
C ILE A 673 -30.67 79.22 -58.15
N ALA A 674 -29.36 79.49 -58.16
CA ALA A 674 -28.82 80.84 -58.38
C ALA A 674 -29.24 81.40 -59.75
N LYS A 675 -29.21 80.57 -60.80
CA LYS A 675 -29.71 80.90 -62.14
C LYS A 675 -31.22 81.19 -62.14
N ALA A 676 -32.02 80.38 -61.45
CA ALA A 676 -33.46 80.56 -61.37
C ALA A 676 -33.85 81.84 -60.61
N ASP A 677 -33.17 82.13 -59.50
CA ASP A 677 -33.29 83.38 -58.73
C ASP A 677 -32.97 84.61 -59.58
N GLN A 678 -31.89 84.56 -60.36
CA GLN A 678 -31.49 85.63 -61.29
C GLN A 678 -32.56 85.85 -62.37
N GLN A 679 -33.08 84.76 -62.96
CA GLN A 679 -34.16 84.83 -63.96
C GLN A 679 -35.46 85.38 -63.36
N ALA A 680 -35.80 85.02 -62.12
CA ALA A 680 -36.97 85.54 -61.43
C ALA A 680 -36.85 87.04 -61.13
N LYS A 681 -35.68 87.51 -60.67
CA LYS A 681 -35.37 88.94 -60.48
C LYS A 681 -35.48 89.74 -61.78
N ASN A 682 -35.09 89.13 -62.90
CA ASN A 682 -35.21 89.72 -64.24
C ASN A 682 -36.62 89.58 -64.85
N ASN A 683 -37.63 89.18 -64.07
CA ASN A 683 -39.02 88.95 -64.49
C ASN A 683 -39.19 87.90 -65.63
N GLN A 684 -38.20 87.03 -65.85
CA GLN A 684 -38.23 85.95 -66.86
C GLN A 684 -38.96 84.72 -66.31
N LEU A 685 -40.20 84.92 -65.85
CA LEU A 685 -40.94 83.97 -64.99
C LEU A 685 -40.97 82.53 -65.54
N MET A 686 -41.26 82.32 -66.82
CA MET A 686 -41.28 80.96 -67.41
C MET A 686 -39.90 80.28 -67.41
N ALA A 687 -38.82 81.04 -67.66
CA ALA A 687 -37.46 80.50 -67.65
C ALA A 687 -36.98 80.18 -66.23
N ALA A 688 -37.29 81.08 -65.27
CA ALA A 688 -37.04 80.86 -63.85
C ALA A 688 -37.78 79.59 -63.34
N ARG A 689 -39.06 79.43 -63.70
CA ARG A 689 -39.85 78.24 -63.35
C ARG A 689 -39.21 76.95 -63.89
N GLN A 690 -38.67 76.97 -65.10
CA GLN A 690 -37.98 75.80 -65.67
C GLN A 690 -36.70 75.49 -64.89
N SER A 691 -35.85 76.48 -64.63
CA SER A 691 -34.60 76.29 -63.87
C SER A 691 -34.85 75.77 -62.44
N TYR A 692 -35.87 76.28 -61.72
CA TYR A 692 -36.27 75.71 -60.42
C TYR A 692 -36.83 74.28 -60.57
N THR A 693 -37.66 74.01 -61.58
CA THR A 693 -38.19 72.66 -61.85
C THR A 693 -37.06 71.65 -62.08
N ASP A 694 -36.02 72.04 -62.82
CA ASP A 694 -34.85 71.18 -63.06
C ASP A 694 -33.99 71.02 -61.79
N ALA A 695 -33.85 72.05 -60.95
CA ALA A 695 -33.23 71.91 -59.63
C ALA A 695 -33.98 70.89 -58.75
N SER A 696 -35.32 70.93 -58.73
CA SER A 696 -36.13 69.94 -57.99
C SER A 696 -36.07 68.51 -58.53
N LYS A 697 -35.47 68.27 -59.72
CA LYS A 697 -35.14 66.90 -60.18
C LYS A 697 -33.82 66.39 -59.60
N ILE A 698 -32.88 67.29 -59.28
CA ILE A 698 -31.59 66.95 -58.65
C ILE A 698 -31.77 66.76 -57.13
N SER A 699 -32.69 67.50 -56.52
CA SER A 699 -33.04 67.36 -55.10
C SER A 699 -34.56 67.48 -54.89
N PRO A 700 -35.33 66.38 -55.01
CA PRO A 700 -36.79 66.38 -54.86
C PRO A 700 -37.28 66.72 -53.45
N GLU A 701 -36.46 66.45 -52.44
CA GLU A 701 -36.75 66.74 -51.03
C GLU A 701 -36.76 68.25 -50.72
N GLU A 702 -36.14 69.07 -51.57
CA GLU A 702 -35.91 70.48 -51.32
C GLU A 702 -37.16 71.33 -51.62
N THR A 703 -37.82 71.79 -50.56
CA THR A 703 -39.04 72.58 -50.67
C THR A 703 -38.84 73.97 -51.29
N TYR A 704 -37.60 74.47 -51.40
CA TYR A 704 -37.33 75.81 -51.91
C TYR A 704 -37.69 75.97 -53.41
N PRO A 705 -37.09 75.26 -54.38
CA PRO A 705 -37.48 75.35 -55.79
C PRO A 705 -38.97 75.04 -56.00
N ILE A 706 -39.54 74.06 -55.27
CA ILE A 706 -40.96 73.70 -55.36
C ILE A 706 -41.84 74.90 -54.97
N ARG A 707 -41.51 75.57 -53.86
CA ARG A 707 -42.20 76.78 -53.41
C ARG A 707 -42.05 77.91 -54.42
N ARG A 708 -40.84 78.14 -54.97
CA ARG A 708 -40.57 79.18 -55.97
C ARG A 708 -41.28 78.92 -57.31
N VAL A 709 -41.40 77.65 -57.74
CA VAL A 709 -42.26 77.25 -58.87
C VAL A 709 -43.72 77.57 -58.58
N ASN A 710 -44.20 77.31 -57.37
CA ASN A 710 -45.58 77.62 -56.98
C ASN A 710 -45.85 79.12 -56.85
N GLU A 711 -44.92 79.91 -56.33
CA GLU A 711 -44.97 81.38 -56.29
C GLU A 711 -44.97 81.96 -57.72
N ILE A 712 -44.11 81.46 -58.61
CA ILE A 712 -44.11 81.88 -60.02
C ILE A 712 -45.38 81.45 -60.74
N ASN A 713 -45.89 80.24 -60.50
CA ASN A 713 -47.19 79.81 -61.01
C ASN A 713 -48.32 80.69 -60.45
N ALA A 714 -48.23 81.18 -59.21
CA ALA A 714 -49.19 82.12 -58.63
C ALA A 714 -49.11 83.52 -59.27
N LEU A 715 -47.91 84.02 -59.58
CA LEU A 715 -47.71 85.30 -60.28
C LEU A 715 -48.19 85.23 -61.74
N LEU A 716 -47.84 84.16 -62.46
CA LEU A 716 -48.35 83.86 -63.80
C LEU A 716 -49.88 83.67 -63.77
N ALA A 717 -50.41 83.02 -62.73
CA ALA A 717 -51.85 82.90 -62.52
C ALA A 717 -52.50 84.22 -62.07
N GLU A 718 -51.77 85.19 -61.51
CA GLU A 718 -52.31 86.53 -61.22
C GLU A 718 -52.40 87.37 -62.50
N GLN A 719 -51.39 87.31 -63.37
CA GLN A 719 -51.47 87.86 -64.73
C GLN A 719 -52.67 87.24 -65.48
N ALA A 720 -52.74 85.91 -65.52
CA ALA A 720 -53.84 85.19 -66.15
C ALA A 720 -55.19 85.36 -65.41
N ARG A 721 -55.24 85.74 -64.13
CA ARG A 721 -56.47 86.09 -63.40
C ARG A 721 -56.92 87.52 -63.65
N LYS A 722 -56.03 88.46 -63.93
CA LYS A 722 -56.40 89.80 -64.44
C LYS A 722 -57.01 89.69 -65.83
N GLU A 723 -56.55 88.75 -66.65
CA GLU A 723 -57.15 88.41 -67.94
C GLU A 723 -58.42 87.53 -67.80
N LYS A 724 -58.46 86.58 -66.87
CA LYS A 724 -59.61 85.68 -66.66
C LYS A 724 -60.72 86.27 -65.77
N ALA A 725 -60.50 87.34 -65.01
CA ALA A 725 -61.61 88.05 -64.35
C ALA A 725 -62.61 88.65 -65.35
N ALA A 726 -62.21 88.83 -66.62
CA ALA A 726 -63.08 89.19 -67.74
C ALA A 726 -63.77 87.98 -68.41
N LYS A 727 -63.53 86.75 -67.95
CA LYS A 727 -63.98 85.50 -68.57
C LYS A 727 -64.50 84.50 -67.55
N GLU A 728 -65.81 84.29 -67.61
CA GLU A 728 -66.56 83.23 -66.94
C GLU A 728 -66.56 83.33 -65.38
N LYS A 729 -67.61 83.76 -64.68
CA LYS A 729 -69.01 84.11 -65.04
C LYS A 729 -69.78 83.10 -65.90
N GLU A 730 -69.27 81.88 -65.94
CA GLU A 730 -69.88 80.73 -66.59
C GLU A 730 -69.39 79.50 -65.82
N LEU A 731 -70.28 78.52 -65.71
CA LEU A 731 -70.07 77.13 -65.32
C LEU A 731 -68.82 76.81 -64.44
N ALA A 732 -68.93 76.51 -63.14
CA ALA A 732 -69.99 75.75 -62.49
C ALA A 732 -70.40 74.55 -63.37
N GLU A 733 -69.91 73.35 -63.14
CA GLU A 733 -70.38 72.57 -62.00
C GLU A 733 -69.62 71.23 -61.94
N GLN A 734 -69.37 70.77 -60.71
CA GLN A 734 -69.61 69.39 -60.25
C GLN A 734 -68.86 68.20 -60.92
N SER A 735 -68.44 67.16 -60.18
CA SER A 735 -68.52 66.93 -58.72
C SER A 735 -67.66 65.76 -58.21
N GLN A 736 -67.24 65.87 -56.93
CA GLN A 736 -67.10 64.79 -55.92
C GLN A 736 -66.04 63.68 -56.14
N LYS A 737 -65.50 63.01 -55.10
CA LYS A 737 -65.63 63.01 -53.61
C LYS A 737 -64.21 62.78 -53.02
N SER A 738 -63.75 63.40 -51.91
CA SER A 738 -64.07 63.19 -50.47
C SER A 738 -63.60 61.81 -49.94
N SER A 739 -63.00 61.58 -48.75
CA SER A 739 -62.49 62.39 -47.58
C SER A 739 -61.71 61.40 -46.65
N THR A 740 -60.65 61.70 -45.86
CA THR A 740 -60.56 62.37 -44.53
C THR A 740 -61.60 61.90 -43.47
N TYR A 741 -61.36 61.74 -42.14
CA TYR A 741 -60.30 62.22 -41.19
C TYR A 741 -60.18 61.37 -39.85
N GLN A 742 -59.65 61.95 -38.75
CA GLN A 742 -59.22 61.42 -37.41
C GLN A 742 -60.33 61.38 -36.28
N GLU A 743 -60.25 60.83 -35.03
CA GLU A 743 -59.28 60.02 -34.20
C GLU A 743 -59.86 59.40 -32.86
N GLN A 744 -59.05 58.60 -32.12
CA GLN A 744 -58.97 58.25 -30.65
C GLN A 744 -60.20 57.94 -29.72
N LYS A 745 -60.15 56.84 -28.90
CA LYS A 745 -59.97 56.82 -27.39
C LYS A 745 -60.28 55.51 -26.57
N ASP A 746 -59.42 55.23 -25.57
CA ASP A 746 -59.54 54.77 -24.13
C ASP A 746 -60.36 53.55 -23.56
N THR A 747 -59.64 52.63 -22.86
CA THR A 747 -59.99 51.81 -21.62
C THR A 747 -61.02 50.63 -21.69
N LEU A 748 -61.14 49.61 -20.79
CA LEU A 748 -60.78 49.41 -19.35
C LEU A 748 -60.73 47.90 -18.86
N ASN A 749 -59.78 47.49 -17.98
CA ASN A 749 -59.74 46.32 -17.03
C ASN A 749 -59.96 44.84 -17.54
N PHE A 750 -59.69 43.71 -16.82
CA PHE A 750 -59.18 43.40 -15.45
C PHE A 750 -58.43 42.03 -15.34
N HIS A 751 -57.74 41.79 -14.20
CA HIS A 751 -57.48 40.48 -13.53
C HIS A 751 -56.61 39.35 -14.19
N TYR A 752 -55.32 39.25 -13.80
CA TYR A 752 -54.55 37.97 -13.82
C TYR A 752 -53.27 37.98 -12.94
N THR A 753 -53.37 37.93 -11.60
CA THR A 753 -52.19 38.04 -10.70
C THR A 753 -52.00 36.95 -9.64
N GLY A 754 -53.00 36.09 -9.36
CA GLY A 754 -52.88 35.09 -8.28
C GLY A 754 -52.10 33.81 -8.64
N VAL A 755 -52.25 33.31 -9.87
CA VAL A 755 -51.77 31.96 -10.27
C VAL A 755 -50.25 31.89 -10.46
N VAL A 756 -49.62 33.02 -10.82
CA VAL A 756 -48.20 33.09 -11.17
C VAL A 756 -47.30 32.90 -9.93
N GLU A 757 -47.76 33.33 -8.74
CA GLU A 757 -46.99 33.26 -7.49
C GLU A 757 -46.85 31.82 -6.97
N ASP A 758 -47.94 31.04 -6.92
CA ASP A 758 -47.87 29.63 -6.48
C ASP A 758 -46.96 28.82 -7.40
N LEU A 759 -47.10 28.99 -8.72
CA LEU A 759 -46.28 28.28 -9.70
C LEU A 759 -44.80 28.65 -9.61
N TYR A 760 -44.46 29.89 -9.27
CA TYR A 760 -43.09 30.29 -8.97
C TYR A 760 -42.56 29.55 -7.73
N LEU A 761 -43.20 29.73 -6.57
CA LEU A 761 -42.75 29.20 -5.27
C LEU A 761 -42.68 27.66 -5.26
N LYS A 762 -43.63 27.00 -5.93
CA LYS A 762 -43.73 25.54 -6.06
C LYS A 762 -42.61 24.93 -6.91
N ASN A 763 -42.10 25.66 -7.90
CA ASN A 763 -40.95 25.21 -8.69
C ASN A 763 -39.63 25.49 -7.96
N ILE A 764 -39.49 26.64 -7.29
CA ILE A 764 -38.35 26.91 -6.39
C ILE A 764 -38.19 25.81 -5.33
N LYS A 765 -39.26 25.46 -4.61
CA LYS A 765 -39.22 24.40 -3.57
C LYS A 765 -38.80 23.03 -4.11
N LYS A 766 -39.12 22.69 -5.37
CA LYS A 766 -38.64 21.45 -6.02
C LYS A 766 -37.17 21.54 -6.42
N ALA A 767 -36.75 22.70 -6.91
CA ALA A 767 -35.38 22.96 -7.33
C ALA A 767 -34.42 22.90 -6.13
N ASP A 768 -34.76 23.56 -5.01
CA ASP A 768 -33.99 23.56 -3.78
C ASP A 768 -33.83 22.15 -3.18
N ALA A 769 -34.90 21.34 -3.20
CA ALA A 769 -34.85 19.95 -2.76
C ALA A 769 -33.92 19.09 -3.64
N ALA A 770 -34.04 19.22 -4.97
CA ALA A 770 -33.15 18.54 -5.90
C ALA A 770 -31.69 19.01 -5.79
N TYR A 771 -31.46 20.29 -5.43
CA TYR A 771 -30.13 20.86 -5.19
C TYR A 771 -29.50 20.26 -3.92
N ALA A 772 -30.26 20.18 -2.82
CA ALA A 772 -29.82 19.56 -1.57
C ALA A 772 -29.47 18.06 -1.76
N GLU A 773 -30.21 17.35 -2.62
CA GLU A 773 -29.92 15.95 -3.00
C GLU A 773 -28.78 15.80 -4.03
N SER A 774 -28.06 16.88 -4.38
CA SER A 774 -27.00 16.89 -5.42
C SER A 774 -27.47 16.45 -6.82
N LYS A 775 -28.76 16.54 -7.12
CA LYS A 775 -29.37 16.20 -8.42
C LYS A 775 -29.33 17.41 -9.35
N TRP A 776 -28.13 17.92 -9.62
CA TRP A 776 -27.88 19.23 -10.25
C TRP A 776 -28.67 19.48 -11.55
N THR A 777 -28.81 18.48 -12.40
CA THR A 777 -29.57 18.58 -13.66
C THR A 777 -31.08 18.73 -13.45
N VAL A 778 -31.62 18.12 -12.39
CA VAL A 778 -33.03 18.21 -11.99
C VAL A 778 -33.29 19.54 -11.26
N ALA A 779 -32.35 19.98 -10.43
CA ALA A 779 -32.39 21.28 -9.78
C ALA A 779 -32.41 22.42 -10.81
N ARG A 780 -31.44 22.42 -11.75
CA ARG A 780 -31.34 23.39 -12.85
C ARG A 780 -32.63 23.45 -13.68
N PHE A 781 -33.25 22.30 -13.96
CA PHE A 781 -34.54 22.25 -14.66
C PHE A 781 -35.63 23.01 -13.90
N PHE A 782 -35.85 22.72 -12.61
CA PHE A 782 -36.91 23.39 -11.84
C PHE A 782 -36.62 24.87 -11.54
N TYR A 783 -35.35 25.30 -11.46
CA TYR A 783 -35.02 26.74 -11.40
C TYR A 783 -35.37 27.46 -12.71
N TYR A 784 -35.08 26.87 -13.88
CA TYR A 784 -35.52 27.42 -15.17
C TYR A 784 -37.05 27.45 -15.30
N GLU A 785 -37.76 26.41 -14.83
CA GLU A 785 -39.24 26.43 -14.80
C GLU A 785 -39.77 27.56 -13.90
N ALA A 786 -39.18 27.79 -12.72
CA ALA A 786 -39.56 28.92 -11.86
C ALA A 786 -39.32 30.27 -12.55
N GLN A 787 -38.18 30.44 -13.24
CA GLN A 787 -37.79 31.68 -13.90
C GLN A 787 -38.77 32.10 -15.01
N LYS A 788 -39.53 31.17 -15.61
CA LYS A 788 -40.62 31.50 -16.56
C LYS A 788 -41.77 32.29 -15.92
N TYR A 789 -42.04 32.05 -14.64
CA TYR A 789 -43.14 32.70 -13.90
C TYR A 789 -42.70 34.05 -13.31
N LYS A 790 -41.42 34.21 -12.96
CA LYS A 790 -40.83 35.51 -12.59
C LYS A 790 -39.46 35.74 -13.26
N PRO A 791 -39.42 36.24 -14.51
CA PRO A 791 -38.17 36.48 -15.23
C PRO A 791 -37.26 37.54 -14.60
N SER A 792 -37.80 38.42 -13.75
CA SER A 792 -37.06 39.45 -13.03
C SER A 792 -36.37 38.96 -11.76
N GLU A 793 -36.69 37.75 -11.27
CA GLU A 793 -36.16 37.24 -10.00
C GLU A 793 -34.75 36.67 -10.14
N LYS A 794 -33.83 37.20 -9.33
CA LYS A 794 -32.39 36.88 -9.44
C LYS A 794 -31.99 35.60 -8.70
N TYR A 795 -32.88 35.02 -7.89
CA TYR A 795 -32.61 33.79 -7.14
C TYR A 795 -32.47 32.54 -8.04
N PRO A 796 -33.47 32.16 -8.87
CA PRO A 796 -33.35 30.96 -9.71
C PRO A 796 -32.16 31.02 -10.66
N GLN A 797 -31.86 32.19 -11.28
CA GLN A 797 -30.68 32.33 -12.15
C GLN A 797 -29.37 32.02 -11.39
N LYS A 798 -29.17 32.59 -10.19
CA LYS A 798 -27.97 32.30 -9.39
C LYS A 798 -27.83 30.82 -9.05
N GLN A 799 -28.94 30.11 -8.86
CA GLN A 799 -28.90 28.68 -8.57
C GLN A 799 -28.70 27.82 -9.83
N VAL A 800 -29.18 28.25 -10.99
CA VAL A 800 -28.79 27.70 -12.30
C VAL A 800 -27.26 27.80 -12.47
N ASP A 801 -26.69 28.99 -12.26
CA ASP A 801 -25.24 29.24 -12.39
C ASP A 801 -24.40 28.36 -11.44
N LEU A 802 -24.96 27.97 -10.29
CA LEU A 802 -24.33 27.04 -9.33
C LEU A 802 -24.51 25.58 -9.73
N CYS A 803 -25.70 25.19 -10.24
CA CYS A 803 -25.93 23.86 -10.80
C CYS A 803 -24.99 23.58 -11.98
N ASP A 804 -24.80 24.55 -12.87
CA ASP A 804 -23.92 24.41 -14.04
C ASP A 804 -22.45 24.21 -13.64
N LYS A 805 -21.96 24.94 -12.62
CA LYS A 805 -20.63 24.72 -12.05
C LYS A 805 -20.48 23.34 -11.40
N ALA A 806 -21.52 22.85 -10.72
CA ALA A 806 -21.51 21.52 -10.12
C ALA A 806 -21.50 20.39 -11.18
N ILE A 807 -22.31 20.55 -12.25
CA ILE A 807 -22.32 19.65 -13.41
C ILE A 807 -20.96 19.65 -14.12
N GLU A 808 -20.37 20.84 -14.32
CA GLU A 808 -19.05 20.95 -14.95
C GLU A 808 -17.96 20.28 -14.09
N ALA A 809 -17.97 20.47 -12.77
CA ALA A 809 -17.05 19.80 -11.84
C ALA A 809 -17.18 18.27 -11.89
N GLU A 810 -18.40 17.73 -11.94
CA GLU A 810 -18.63 16.28 -12.09
C GLU A 810 -18.11 15.77 -13.45
N LEU A 811 -18.38 16.49 -14.54
CA LEU A 811 -17.89 16.16 -15.89
C LEU A 811 -16.37 16.29 -16.02
N LEU A 812 -15.72 17.17 -15.25
CA LEU A 812 -14.27 17.26 -15.16
C LEU A 812 -13.68 16.09 -14.36
N ALA A 813 -14.24 15.77 -13.18
CA ALA A 813 -13.81 14.62 -12.38
C ALA A 813 -13.99 13.28 -13.12
N LYS A 814 -15.07 13.14 -13.90
CA LYS A 814 -15.32 11.96 -14.75
C LYS A 814 -14.31 11.86 -15.90
N ARG A 815 -13.98 12.97 -16.57
CA ARG A 815 -12.92 13.03 -17.58
C ARG A 815 -11.55 12.72 -16.99
N GLU A 816 -11.22 13.25 -15.82
CA GLU A 816 -9.96 12.96 -15.12
C GLU A 816 -9.83 11.47 -14.78
N LYS A 817 -10.88 10.85 -14.22
CA LYS A 817 -10.88 9.41 -13.92
C LYS A 817 -10.70 8.54 -15.17
N GLN A 818 -11.28 8.94 -16.31
CA GLN A 818 -11.07 8.24 -17.59
C GLN A 818 -9.66 8.46 -18.16
N TYR A 819 -9.13 9.69 -18.07
CA TYR A 819 -7.77 10.05 -18.47
C TYR A 819 -6.73 9.20 -17.71
N GLN A 820 -6.78 9.21 -16.38
CA GLN A 820 -5.90 8.41 -15.52
C GLN A 820 -6.02 6.90 -15.80
N GLY A 821 -7.24 6.42 -16.08
CA GLY A 821 -7.48 5.03 -16.50
C GLY A 821 -6.84 4.65 -17.84
N PHE A 822 -6.66 5.59 -18.76
CA PHE A 822 -5.90 5.38 -20.00
C PHE A 822 -4.39 5.52 -19.80
N ILE A 823 -3.92 6.47 -18.99
CA ILE A 823 -2.50 6.61 -18.64
C ILE A 823 -1.98 5.32 -17.98
N SER A 824 -2.67 4.84 -16.93
CA SER A 824 -2.30 3.61 -16.22
C SER A 824 -2.16 2.37 -17.13
N LYS A 825 -3.04 2.25 -18.14
CA LYS A 825 -2.95 1.20 -19.16
C LYS A 825 -1.81 1.41 -20.16
N ALA A 826 -1.57 2.66 -20.57
CA ALA A 826 -0.49 2.99 -21.49
C ALA A 826 0.89 2.72 -20.87
N ASP A 827 1.08 3.12 -19.62
CA ASP A 827 2.31 2.89 -18.85
C ASP A 827 2.57 1.38 -18.64
N ALA A 828 1.51 0.62 -18.38
CA ALA A 828 1.58 -0.83 -18.26
C ALA A 828 2.03 -1.50 -19.57
N SER A 829 1.42 -1.13 -20.71
CA SER A 829 1.81 -1.66 -22.03
C SER A 829 3.18 -1.17 -22.50
N LEU A 830 3.62 0.03 -22.11
CA LEU A 830 4.99 0.48 -22.34
C LEU A 830 5.98 -0.39 -21.58
N LYS A 831 5.68 -0.71 -20.31
CA LYS A 831 6.51 -1.56 -19.45
C LYS A 831 6.57 -3.03 -19.89
N THR A 832 5.57 -3.55 -20.60
CA THR A 832 5.59 -4.90 -21.21
C THR A 832 6.22 -4.94 -22.60
N GLY A 833 6.58 -3.80 -23.20
CA GLY A 833 7.09 -3.72 -24.57
C GLY A 833 6.01 -3.80 -25.66
N GLU A 834 4.74 -3.66 -25.27
CA GLU A 834 3.56 -3.63 -26.15
C GLU A 834 3.36 -2.22 -26.74
N PHE A 835 4.41 -1.69 -27.37
CA PHE A 835 4.50 -0.26 -27.73
C PHE A 835 3.32 0.25 -28.57
N THR A 836 2.73 -0.57 -29.45
CA THR A 836 1.52 -0.22 -30.22
C THR A 836 0.30 0.01 -29.34
N LEU A 837 0.16 -0.77 -28.26
CA LEU A 837 -0.94 -0.66 -27.30
C LEU A 837 -0.72 0.51 -26.33
N ALA A 838 0.54 0.76 -25.93
CA ALA A 838 0.93 1.98 -25.23
C ALA A 838 0.59 3.23 -26.07
N LYS A 839 0.96 3.24 -27.36
CA LYS A 839 0.64 4.32 -28.31
C LYS A 839 -0.86 4.56 -28.38
N PHE A 840 -1.66 3.50 -28.52
CA PHE A 840 -3.11 3.59 -28.54
C PHE A 840 -3.65 4.22 -27.26
N TYR A 841 -3.26 3.74 -26.07
CA TYR A 841 -3.80 4.24 -24.82
C TYR A 841 -3.36 5.68 -24.48
N TYR A 842 -2.12 6.09 -24.76
CA TYR A 842 -1.73 7.51 -24.65
C TYR A 842 -2.52 8.41 -25.62
N GLN A 843 -2.81 7.93 -26.83
CA GLN A 843 -3.69 8.65 -27.77
C GLN A 843 -5.16 8.73 -27.29
N GLN A 844 -5.67 7.72 -26.58
CA GLN A 844 -7.01 7.81 -25.96
C GLN A 844 -7.01 8.77 -24.77
N ALA A 845 -5.94 8.81 -23.96
CA ALA A 845 -5.79 9.81 -22.90
C ALA A 845 -5.80 11.25 -23.47
N LEU A 846 -5.07 11.50 -24.57
CA LEU A 846 -5.06 12.79 -25.25
C LEU A 846 -6.40 13.17 -25.91
N LYS A 847 -7.25 12.21 -26.30
CA LYS A 847 -8.63 12.51 -26.74
C LYS A 847 -9.53 13.01 -25.61
N ILE A 848 -9.16 12.78 -24.35
CA ILE A 848 -9.91 13.26 -23.17
C ILE A 848 -9.29 14.56 -22.64
N LYS A 849 -7.96 14.67 -22.62
CA LYS A 849 -7.21 15.86 -22.19
C LYS A 849 -6.05 16.15 -23.14
N GLY A 850 -6.34 16.76 -24.30
CA GLY A 850 -5.33 17.03 -25.34
C GLY A 850 -4.21 17.99 -24.94
N GLY A 851 -4.40 18.75 -23.86
CA GLY A 851 -3.37 19.64 -23.30
C GLY A 851 -2.23 18.90 -22.57
N GLU A 852 -2.40 17.65 -22.17
CA GLU A 852 -1.50 16.97 -21.21
C GLU A 852 -0.15 16.54 -21.80
N ASP A 853 0.95 16.98 -21.20
CA ASP A 853 2.29 16.72 -21.72
C ASP A 853 2.84 15.33 -21.40
N TYR A 854 2.36 14.69 -20.34
CA TYR A 854 2.82 13.34 -19.98
C TYR A 854 2.58 12.31 -21.11
N PRO A 855 1.34 12.10 -21.62
CA PRO A 855 1.12 11.20 -22.74
C PRO A 855 1.82 11.65 -24.03
N LYS A 856 2.01 12.95 -24.28
CA LYS A 856 2.79 13.43 -25.45
C LYS A 856 4.26 12.97 -25.35
N LYS A 857 4.90 13.20 -24.19
CA LYS A 857 6.30 12.81 -23.94
C LYS A 857 6.47 11.28 -24.01
N GLN A 858 5.54 10.52 -23.44
CA GLN A 858 5.58 9.05 -23.55
C GLN A 858 5.30 8.55 -24.98
N LEU A 859 4.48 9.24 -25.78
CA LEU A 859 4.29 8.89 -27.20
C LEU A 859 5.60 9.01 -28.01
N VAL A 860 6.44 10.00 -27.73
CA VAL A 860 7.75 10.14 -28.40
C VAL A 860 8.69 9.00 -28.01
N GLU A 861 8.79 8.64 -26.73
CA GLU A 861 9.63 7.50 -26.31
C GLU A 861 9.08 6.14 -26.80
N VAL A 862 7.75 6.00 -26.88
CA VAL A 862 7.08 4.86 -27.55
C VAL A 862 7.44 4.79 -29.03
N GLU A 863 7.36 5.90 -29.77
CA GLU A 863 7.71 5.93 -31.20
C GLU A 863 9.20 5.65 -31.44
N LYS A 864 10.08 6.17 -30.58
CA LYS A 864 11.52 5.91 -30.58
C LYS A 864 11.85 4.43 -30.28
N ALA A 865 11.17 3.81 -29.32
CA ALA A 865 11.31 2.37 -29.04
C ALA A 865 10.77 1.50 -30.20
N VAL A 866 9.67 1.91 -30.83
CA VAL A 866 9.14 1.29 -32.06
C VAL A 866 10.13 1.41 -33.22
N GLN A 867 10.72 2.59 -33.44
CA GLN A 867 11.74 2.82 -34.47
C GLN A 867 13.00 1.99 -34.22
N GLN A 868 13.50 1.91 -32.99
CA GLN A 868 14.65 1.07 -32.64
C GLN A 868 14.35 -0.42 -32.85
N LYS A 869 13.15 -0.88 -32.50
CA LYS A 869 12.72 -2.26 -32.74
C LYS A 869 12.59 -2.56 -34.23
N HIS A 870 11.92 -1.70 -34.99
CA HIS A 870 11.77 -1.87 -36.43
C HIS A 870 13.11 -1.77 -37.16
N ALA A 871 14.01 -0.86 -36.81
CA ALA A 871 15.36 -0.81 -37.40
C ALA A 871 16.14 -2.12 -37.15
N SER A 872 15.97 -2.76 -36.00
CA SER A 872 16.57 -4.07 -35.68
C SER A 872 15.92 -5.22 -36.47
N GLU A 873 14.59 -5.20 -36.63
CA GLU A 873 13.83 -6.17 -37.42
C GLU A 873 14.11 -6.02 -38.93
N GLU A 874 14.22 -4.79 -39.43
CA GLU A 874 14.58 -4.43 -40.82
C GLU A 874 16.03 -4.79 -41.12
N GLU A 875 16.98 -4.55 -40.21
CA GLU A 875 18.37 -5.00 -40.33
C GLU A 875 18.46 -6.54 -40.40
N THR A 876 17.66 -7.23 -39.58
CA THR A 876 17.59 -8.70 -39.58
C THR A 876 16.97 -9.24 -40.87
N GLN A 877 15.89 -8.62 -41.36
CA GLN A 877 15.24 -8.99 -42.62
C GLN A 877 16.11 -8.65 -43.84
N PHE A 878 16.78 -7.50 -43.83
CA PHE A 878 17.75 -7.10 -44.85
C PHE A 878 18.87 -8.14 -44.97
N ARG A 879 19.52 -8.51 -43.86
CA ARG A 879 20.54 -9.57 -43.84
C ARG A 879 19.99 -10.93 -44.30
N SER A 880 18.75 -11.26 -43.95
CA SER A 880 18.10 -12.50 -44.41
C SER A 880 17.82 -12.50 -45.92
N PHE A 881 17.37 -11.38 -46.48
CA PHE A 881 17.14 -11.25 -47.92
C PHE A 881 18.44 -11.20 -48.70
N VAL A 882 19.47 -10.50 -48.23
CA VAL A 882 20.81 -10.54 -48.83
C VAL A 882 21.33 -11.98 -48.88
N LYS A 883 21.35 -12.69 -47.74
CA LYS A 883 21.81 -14.09 -47.68
C LYS A 883 21.05 -15.02 -48.65
N LYS A 884 19.73 -14.89 -48.75
CA LYS A 884 18.92 -15.68 -49.70
C LYS A 884 19.18 -15.29 -51.16
N ALA A 885 19.53 -14.04 -51.43
CA ALA A 885 19.87 -13.57 -52.76
C ALA A 885 21.26 -14.06 -53.19
N ASP A 886 22.22 -14.09 -52.26
CA ASP A 886 23.54 -14.70 -52.44
C ASP A 886 23.39 -16.21 -52.72
N GLU A 887 22.66 -16.93 -51.85
CA GLU A 887 22.39 -18.38 -51.99
C GLU A 887 21.73 -18.73 -53.33
N ALA A 888 20.78 -17.92 -53.80
CA ALA A 888 20.13 -18.10 -55.09
C ALA A 888 21.05 -17.74 -56.28
N PHE A 889 21.89 -16.70 -56.12
CA PHE A 889 22.87 -16.30 -57.13
C PHE A 889 23.90 -17.41 -57.39
N ASP A 890 24.44 -18.01 -56.33
CA ASP A 890 25.38 -19.14 -56.41
C ASP A 890 24.74 -20.39 -57.05
N GLN A 891 23.45 -20.61 -56.79
CA GLN A 891 22.64 -21.66 -57.44
C GLN A 891 22.22 -21.32 -58.88
N LYS A 892 22.56 -20.11 -59.38
CA LYS A 892 22.16 -19.57 -60.68
C LYS A 892 20.65 -19.38 -60.87
N ASP A 893 19.89 -19.29 -59.78
CA ASP A 893 18.48 -18.88 -59.82
C ASP A 893 18.38 -17.35 -59.93
N ILE A 894 18.49 -16.90 -61.18
CA ILE A 894 18.55 -15.48 -61.56
C ILE A 894 17.30 -14.70 -61.13
N SER A 895 16.10 -15.31 -61.15
CA SER A 895 14.85 -14.62 -60.78
C SER A 895 14.68 -14.54 -59.27
N VAL A 896 14.98 -15.60 -58.52
CA VAL A 896 14.91 -15.59 -57.04
C VAL A 896 16.01 -14.69 -56.44
N ALA A 897 17.22 -14.72 -56.99
CA ALA A 897 18.29 -13.80 -56.57
C ALA A 897 17.88 -12.34 -56.81
N ARG A 898 17.39 -12.01 -58.01
CA ARG A 898 16.91 -10.68 -58.38
C ARG A 898 15.76 -10.21 -57.48
N PHE A 899 14.83 -11.10 -57.12
CA PHE A 899 13.75 -10.80 -56.19
C PHE A 899 14.27 -10.47 -54.79
N TYR A 900 15.15 -11.30 -54.22
CA TYR A 900 15.62 -11.07 -52.86
C TYR A 900 16.57 -9.86 -52.72
N TYR A 901 17.45 -9.58 -53.70
CA TYR A 901 18.21 -8.31 -53.68
C TYR A 901 17.27 -7.09 -53.83
N ARG A 902 16.20 -7.18 -54.63
CA ARG A 902 15.18 -6.11 -54.71
C ARG A 902 14.41 -5.93 -53.40
N ARG A 903 14.06 -7.02 -52.70
CA ARG A 903 13.48 -6.97 -51.34
C ARG A 903 14.45 -6.33 -50.34
N ALA A 904 15.75 -6.63 -50.43
CA ALA A 904 16.78 -5.98 -49.62
C ALA A 904 16.87 -4.46 -49.87
N LEU A 905 16.91 -4.02 -51.14
CA LEU A 905 16.88 -2.58 -51.47
C LEU A 905 15.55 -1.89 -51.15
N ALA A 906 14.43 -2.62 -51.17
CA ALA A 906 13.14 -2.09 -50.77
C ALA A 906 13.04 -1.80 -49.26
N LEU A 907 13.82 -2.51 -48.43
CA LEU A 907 14.05 -2.18 -47.02
C LEU A 907 15.11 -1.09 -46.86
N LYS A 908 16.25 -1.20 -47.54
CA LYS A 908 17.37 -0.25 -47.42
C LYS A 908 17.85 0.26 -48.80
N PRO A 909 17.23 1.34 -49.33
CA PRO A 909 17.59 1.90 -50.65
C PRO A 909 19.00 2.48 -50.74
N GLY A 910 19.67 2.76 -49.61
CA GLY A 910 21.03 3.29 -49.58
C GLY A 910 22.11 2.26 -49.94
N GLU A 911 21.92 1.01 -49.54
CA GLU A 911 22.98 -0.02 -49.48
C GLU A 911 23.59 -0.32 -50.86
N SER A 912 24.92 -0.42 -50.91
CA SER A 912 25.67 -0.61 -52.16
C SER A 912 25.68 -2.06 -52.62
N TYR A 913 25.89 -3.00 -51.71
CA TYR A 913 26.08 -4.42 -52.04
C TYR A 913 24.94 -5.02 -52.89
N PRO A 914 23.65 -4.88 -52.52
CA PRO A 914 22.57 -5.47 -53.32
C PRO A 914 22.37 -4.79 -54.68
N LYS A 915 22.77 -3.50 -54.84
CA LYS A 915 22.78 -2.82 -56.14
C LYS A 915 23.82 -3.45 -57.05
N THR A 916 25.05 -3.57 -56.57
CA THR A 916 26.16 -4.17 -57.32
C THR A 916 25.86 -5.60 -57.76
N GLN A 917 25.19 -6.40 -56.93
CA GLN A 917 24.77 -7.76 -57.31
C GLN A 917 23.60 -7.75 -58.31
N LEU A 918 22.63 -6.82 -58.17
CA LEU A 918 21.56 -6.63 -59.16
C LEU A 918 22.07 -6.16 -60.53
N ASP A 919 23.16 -5.39 -60.58
CA ASP A 919 23.77 -4.97 -61.84
C ASP A 919 24.49 -6.14 -62.54
N LYS A 920 25.16 -7.03 -61.80
CA LYS A 920 25.66 -8.31 -62.34
C LYS A 920 24.53 -9.19 -62.89
N LEU A 921 23.37 -9.19 -62.23
CA LEU A 921 22.13 -9.86 -62.69
C LEU A 921 21.40 -9.16 -63.86
N LYS A 922 22.03 -8.16 -64.49
CA LYS A 922 21.64 -7.58 -65.80
C LYS A 922 22.63 -7.92 -66.92
N SER A 923 23.84 -8.38 -66.58
CA SER A 923 24.86 -8.87 -67.52
C SER A 923 24.86 -10.40 -67.68
N LEU A 924 23.85 -11.06 -67.10
CA LEU A 924 23.54 -12.49 -67.15
C LEU A 924 22.08 -12.66 -67.58
#